data_AF-A0A7V8Y859-F1
#
_entry.id   AF-A0A7V8Y859-F1
#
_cell.length_a   1.000
_cell.length_b   1.000
_cell.length_c   1.000
_cell.angle_alpha   90.00
_cell.angle_beta   90.00
_cell.angle_gamma   90.00
#
_symmetry.space_group_name_H-M   'P 1'
#
loop_
_entity.id
_entity.type
_entity.pdbx_description
1 polymer ?
#
loop_
_entity_poly.entity_id
_entity_poly.type
_entity_poly.pdbx_seq_one_letter_code
_entity_poly.pdbx_strand_id
1 'polypeptide(L)'
;MKLDVSEKTLASLLSTPEEQFVVPLYQRPYSWTTEEVDQLWEDLTTHLSSEHFMGSIVLNEETKLGPQVIDGQQRLTTFMVLLGLIRDEYERLGSKYTGRPQQLLTADAYTPGDGRFKMRLGEVNRHVFREFVLLPRGEQERKEWAEKSSLPKDVQVKNDFLFANAQRLQKLLHDDYLGETQGGEREERLLALETKLSQRLLFVVIRVGSVDDAFLLFETLNDRGLQLGAADLIKSHLLSRIESENGKEKVSEAAQEWTELVDLLRGADIGRFLRYFLLMYYPKVQMDRVFKLFKEKLAKSTAESMLTHLKTMARYYGEFEQPSLIGEPAVRDVLEDVNDLRVPMTYVVLLPARYALRDQPEDFVRIGRLAEALAYRWTTITSKNAQQLESMFQEAGSTFVDKGAAGFDEALKKLVDSMPSSAEFLGYFRTKRMGTQYVARYTLRRIEEALSPGLEWNLKSPSKVHIEHIMPQNLSQPWLEALGDNAVEKHGEAVSRWGNLTLLAEKLNREARDSSFDAKKKIYSGDPGSAIRMTSLLQTEDHWGPSEIDARQQWLAQVADQLWSVEGAADSKSVQTPPYPFVDLEDAVNQLRSLIANHETSAVEFKSTARTNLHTDKKDPEIEKAIGKTLTAFANSKEGGTLLIGVSDDGAILGIESDYKYVKNGDRDGFALWVTDFVKERIDQLIPGRLKVTFVEVDGKTVCRVDVPPSPEPMFLSDNALNRFFVRQGNATNELSGNELFKYRNERWPDL
;
A
#
# COMPACT_ATOMS: atom_id res chain seq x y z
N MET A 1 -36.04 27.77 -2.19
CA MET A 1 -35.44 27.79 -3.52
C MET A 1 -36.37 28.49 -4.50
N LYS A 2 -35.98 29.67 -5.01
CA LYS A 2 -36.62 30.27 -6.19
C LYS A 2 -35.85 29.78 -7.41
N LEU A 3 -36.56 29.17 -8.35
CA LEU A 3 -36.00 28.66 -9.61
C LEU A 3 -36.61 29.41 -10.76
N ASP A 4 -35.77 29.89 -11.66
CA ASP A 4 -36.19 30.27 -13.00
C ASP A 4 -35.63 29.23 -13.98
N VAL A 5 -36.54 28.53 -14.66
CA VAL A 5 -36.21 27.43 -15.57
C VAL A 5 -36.72 27.80 -16.96
N SER A 6 -35.83 27.81 -17.94
CA SER A 6 -36.18 28.13 -19.32
C SER A 6 -35.47 27.21 -20.31
N GLU A 7 -36.13 26.89 -21.41
CA GLU A 7 -35.49 26.26 -22.55
C GLU A 7 -34.83 27.33 -23.42
N LYS A 8 -33.56 27.14 -23.76
CA LYS A 8 -32.79 28.08 -24.57
C LYS A 8 -31.91 27.37 -25.58
N THR A 9 -31.71 28.01 -26.73
CA THR A 9 -30.62 27.67 -27.65
C THR A 9 -29.30 28.28 -27.16
N LEU A 10 -28.15 27.86 -27.70
CA LEU A 10 -26.87 28.49 -27.36
C LEU A 10 -26.88 29.99 -27.69
N ALA A 11 -27.40 30.38 -28.86
CA ALA A 11 -27.54 31.78 -29.24
C ALA A 11 -28.46 32.54 -28.27
N SER A 12 -29.61 31.97 -27.89
CA SER A 12 -30.54 32.58 -26.93
C SER A 12 -29.92 32.72 -25.54
N LEU A 13 -29.16 31.73 -25.09
CA LEU A 13 -28.42 31.77 -23.82
C LEU A 13 -27.38 32.88 -23.79
N LEU A 14 -26.63 33.05 -24.88
CA LEU A 14 -25.57 34.04 -24.98
C LEU A 14 -26.07 35.42 -25.45
N SER A 15 -27.35 35.57 -25.81
CA SER A 15 -27.88 36.79 -26.45
C SER A 15 -28.04 38.00 -25.52
N THR A 16 -28.05 37.82 -24.20
CA THR A 16 -28.19 38.94 -23.26
C THR A 16 -27.01 39.91 -23.40
N PRO A 17 -27.25 41.20 -23.71
CA PRO A 17 -26.20 42.22 -23.76
C PRO A 17 -25.54 42.39 -22.39
N GLU A 18 -24.24 42.71 -22.38
CA GLU A 18 -23.45 42.99 -21.16
C GLU A 18 -23.30 41.83 -20.16
N GLU A 19 -24.02 40.71 -20.35
CA GLU A 19 -23.93 39.53 -19.49
C GLU A 19 -22.66 38.71 -19.84
N GLN A 20 -21.73 38.62 -18.89
CA GLN A 20 -20.55 37.74 -18.95
C GLN A 20 -20.76 36.50 -18.06
N PHE A 21 -20.60 35.32 -18.67
CA PHE A 21 -20.58 34.04 -17.96
C PHE A 21 -19.24 33.84 -17.26
N VAL A 22 -19.26 33.73 -15.94
CA VAL A 22 -18.05 33.57 -15.13
C VAL A 22 -17.97 32.15 -14.61
N VAL A 23 -16.86 31.45 -14.87
CA VAL A 23 -16.53 30.20 -14.16
C VAL A 23 -15.91 30.57 -12.81
N PRO A 24 -16.53 30.21 -11.68
CA PRO A 24 -16.01 30.54 -10.36
C PRO A 24 -14.65 29.90 -10.06
N LEU A 25 -13.86 30.51 -9.18
CA LEU A 25 -12.52 29.99 -8.79
C LEU A 25 -12.56 28.61 -8.13
N TYR A 26 -13.70 28.24 -7.57
CA TYR A 26 -13.90 26.96 -6.92
C TYR A 26 -14.25 25.82 -7.90
N GLN A 27 -14.60 26.14 -9.15
CA GLN A 27 -14.81 25.12 -10.18
C GLN A 27 -13.48 24.58 -10.69
N ARG A 28 -13.47 23.30 -11.05
CA ARG A 28 -12.28 22.65 -11.63
C ARG A 28 -11.90 23.27 -12.98
N PRO A 29 -10.61 23.28 -13.35
CA PRO A 29 -10.15 23.61 -14.70
C PRO A 29 -10.83 22.76 -15.78
N TYR A 30 -10.70 23.19 -17.04
CA TYR A 30 -11.15 22.42 -18.18
C TYR A 30 -10.49 21.04 -18.22
N SER A 31 -11.30 19.99 -18.29
CA SER A 31 -10.88 18.60 -18.05
C SER A 31 -11.63 17.55 -18.88
N TRP A 32 -12.44 17.98 -19.85
CA TRP A 32 -12.92 17.05 -20.87
C TRP A 32 -11.75 16.42 -21.61
N THR A 33 -11.87 15.14 -21.93
CA THR A 33 -10.94 14.44 -22.80
C THR A 33 -11.41 14.55 -24.25
N THR A 34 -10.63 13.99 -25.17
CA THR A 34 -11.03 13.94 -26.58
C THR A 34 -12.24 13.05 -26.82
N GLU A 35 -12.55 12.11 -25.92
CA GLU A 35 -13.73 11.23 -26.05
C GLU A 35 -15.04 12.02 -25.93
N GLU A 36 -15.17 12.90 -24.92
CA GLU A 36 -16.35 13.75 -24.78
C GLU A 36 -16.47 14.76 -25.92
N VAL A 37 -15.35 15.22 -26.48
CA VAL A 37 -15.33 16.08 -27.67
C VAL A 37 -15.82 15.34 -28.90
N ASP A 38 -15.40 14.10 -29.09
CA ASP A 38 -15.82 13.28 -30.22
C ASP A 38 -17.32 12.97 -30.15
N GLN A 39 -17.84 12.69 -28.95
CA GLN A 39 -19.28 12.52 -28.73
C GLN A 39 -20.05 13.80 -29.04
N LEU A 40 -19.59 14.95 -28.53
CA LEU A 40 -20.21 16.24 -28.84
C LEU A 40 -20.19 16.53 -30.35
N TRP A 41 -19.11 16.16 -31.03
CA TRP A 41 -18.97 16.36 -32.47
C TRP A 41 -19.96 15.50 -33.26
N GLU A 42 -20.17 14.26 -32.84
CA GLU A 42 -21.18 13.38 -33.42
C GLU A 42 -22.58 13.96 -33.24
N ASP A 43 -22.92 14.48 -32.05
CA ASP A 43 -24.20 15.12 -31.77
C ASP A 43 -24.45 16.37 -32.64
N LEU A 44 -23.38 17.12 -32.94
CA LEU A 44 -23.41 18.28 -33.82
C LEU A 44 -23.58 17.90 -35.30
N THR A 45 -22.82 16.93 -35.78
CA THR A 45 -22.77 16.61 -37.22
C THR A 45 -23.88 15.66 -37.66
N THR A 46 -24.43 14.88 -36.74
CA THR A 46 -25.57 13.99 -37.00
C THR A 46 -26.86 14.80 -37.10
N HIS A 47 -27.57 14.65 -38.23
CA HIS A 47 -28.82 15.37 -38.52
C HIS A 47 -28.72 16.89 -38.25
N LEU A 48 -27.91 17.60 -39.05
CA LEU A 48 -27.72 19.06 -38.95
C LEU A 48 -29.03 19.88 -38.95
N SER A 49 -30.11 19.32 -39.53
CA SER A 49 -31.43 19.94 -39.59
C SER A 49 -32.26 19.81 -38.30
N SER A 50 -31.97 18.84 -37.42
CA SER A 50 -32.77 18.58 -36.23
C SER A 50 -32.28 19.35 -35.01
N GLU A 51 -33.19 19.61 -34.09
CA GLU A 51 -32.84 20.05 -32.74
C GLU A 51 -32.18 18.89 -31.97
N HIS A 52 -31.25 19.22 -31.07
CA HIS A 52 -30.57 18.24 -30.22
C HIS A 52 -30.53 18.76 -28.78
N PHE A 53 -30.97 17.93 -27.83
CA PHE A 53 -30.99 18.28 -26.42
C PHE A 53 -29.64 17.99 -25.76
N MET A 54 -28.99 19.04 -25.23
CA MET A 54 -27.63 18.98 -24.69
C MET A 54 -27.58 18.92 -23.16
N GLY A 55 -28.71 18.67 -22.51
CA GLY A 55 -28.83 18.64 -21.05
C GLY A 55 -29.10 20.03 -20.44
N SER A 56 -28.73 20.19 -19.17
CA SER A 56 -28.97 21.40 -18.41
C SER A 56 -27.71 22.29 -18.28
N ILE A 57 -27.95 23.57 -18.00
CA ILE A 57 -26.94 24.55 -17.58
C ILE A 57 -27.47 25.23 -16.32
N VAL A 58 -26.68 25.21 -15.24
CA VAL A 58 -27.07 25.81 -13.96
C VAL A 58 -26.27 27.08 -13.72
N LEU A 59 -26.98 28.18 -13.47
CA LEU A 59 -26.43 29.52 -13.32
C LEU A 59 -26.81 30.14 -11.98
N ASN A 60 -25.90 30.88 -11.37
CA ASN A 60 -26.17 31.70 -10.18
C ASN A 60 -25.97 33.20 -10.49
N GLU A 61 -26.90 34.07 -10.08
CA GLU A 61 -26.96 35.50 -10.46
C GLU A 61 -26.09 36.44 -9.60
N GLU A 62 -25.14 35.92 -8.82
CA GLU A 62 -24.46 36.68 -7.76
C GLU A 62 -23.42 37.73 -8.20
N THR A 63 -23.13 37.95 -9.48
CA THR A 63 -22.04 38.86 -9.88
C THR A 63 -22.47 40.11 -10.65
N LYS A 64 -21.75 41.21 -10.41
CA LYS A 64 -21.89 42.48 -11.16
C LYS A 64 -21.58 42.36 -12.65
N LEU A 65 -20.86 41.32 -13.07
CA LEU A 65 -20.42 41.10 -14.46
C LEU A 65 -21.35 40.15 -15.22
N GLY A 66 -22.23 39.40 -14.52
CA GLY A 66 -23.08 38.36 -15.10
C GLY A 66 -23.13 37.07 -14.27
N PRO A 67 -23.74 36.00 -14.77
CA PRO A 67 -24.00 34.79 -14.01
C PRO A 67 -22.75 33.93 -13.82
N GLN A 68 -22.68 33.27 -12.67
CA GLN A 68 -21.72 32.20 -12.42
C GLN A 68 -22.21 30.89 -13.04
N VAL A 69 -21.34 30.21 -13.79
CA VAL A 69 -21.62 28.88 -14.34
C VAL A 69 -21.32 27.84 -13.26
N ILE A 70 -22.37 27.23 -12.70
CA ILE A 70 -22.25 26.21 -11.65
C ILE A 70 -22.19 24.80 -12.26
N ASP A 71 -22.98 24.55 -13.30
CA ASP A 71 -22.92 23.32 -14.10
C ASP A 71 -22.97 23.64 -15.61
N GLY A 72 -22.39 22.75 -16.41
CA GLY A 72 -22.27 22.92 -17.86
C GLY A 72 -21.02 23.66 -18.31
N GLN A 73 -20.10 23.97 -17.38
CA GLN A 73 -18.88 24.73 -17.68
C GLN A 73 -18.00 24.06 -18.76
N GLN A 74 -17.87 22.73 -18.76
CA GLN A 74 -17.03 22.00 -19.72
C GLN A 74 -17.65 22.03 -21.12
N ARG A 75 -18.98 21.79 -21.21
CA ARG A 75 -19.76 21.92 -22.46
C ARG A 75 -19.65 23.33 -23.03
N LEU A 76 -19.95 24.33 -22.21
CA LEU A 76 -19.97 25.73 -22.63
C LEU A 76 -18.58 26.20 -23.10
N THR A 77 -17.52 25.81 -22.39
CA THR A 77 -16.13 26.10 -22.81
C THR A 77 -15.83 25.51 -24.19
N THR A 78 -16.23 24.26 -24.42
CA THR A 78 -16.00 23.57 -25.70
C THR A 78 -16.80 24.22 -26.85
N PHE A 79 -18.03 24.66 -26.61
CA PHE A 79 -18.80 25.43 -27.60
C PHE A 79 -18.11 26.74 -27.96
N MET A 80 -17.56 27.45 -26.98
CA MET A 80 -16.83 28.70 -27.23
C MET A 80 -15.55 28.45 -28.04
N VAL A 81 -14.82 27.36 -27.77
CA VAL A 81 -13.66 26.95 -28.58
C VAL A 81 -14.08 26.73 -30.04
N LEU A 82 -15.16 25.98 -30.27
CA LEU A 82 -15.64 25.70 -31.62
C LEU A 82 -16.15 26.96 -32.34
N LEU A 83 -16.86 27.86 -31.64
CA LEU A 83 -17.25 29.17 -32.19
C LEU A 83 -16.03 30.00 -32.60
N GLY A 84 -14.95 30.00 -31.79
CA GLY A 84 -13.69 30.65 -32.13
C GLY A 84 -13.04 30.07 -33.39
N LEU A 85 -13.01 28.74 -33.52
CA LEU A 85 -12.49 28.07 -34.72
C LEU A 85 -13.33 28.39 -35.97
N ILE A 86 -14.66 28.38 -35.86
CA ILE A 86 -15.57 28.73 -36.97
C ILE A 86 -15.38 30.20 -37.38
N ARG A 87 -15.25 31.11 -36.41
CA ARG A 87 -14.93 32.53 -36.68
C ARG A 87 -13.64 32.65 -37.49
N ASP A 88 -12.57 32.00 -37.03
CA ASP A 88 -11.26 32.11 -37.67
C ASP A 88 -11.28 31.53 -39.10
N GLU A 89 -12.10 30.51 -39.37
CA GLU A 89 -12.35 30.03 -40.73
C GLU A 89 -13.10 31.04 -41.60
N TYR A 90 -14.15 31.68 -41.09
CA TYR A 90 -14.85 32.73 -41.82
C TYR A 90 -13.94 33.91 -42.15
N GLU A 91 -13.06 34.31 -41.24
CA GLU A 91 -12.07 35.36 -41.47
C GLU A 91 -11.09 34.98 -42.60
N ARG A 92 -10.60 33.73 -42.61
CA ARG A 92 -9.72 33.23 -43.68
C ARG A 92 -10.40 33.25 -45.05
N LEU A 93 -11.71 33.01 -45.09
CA LEU A 93 -12.50 33.06 -46.32
C LEU A 93 -12.92 34.48 -46.74
N GLY A 94 -12.70 35.50 -45.90
CA GLY A 94 -13.26 36.83 -46.12
C GLY A 94 -14.80 36.84 -46.09
N SER A 95 -15.39 35.93 -45.32
CA SER A 95 -16.83 35.70 -45.28
C SER A 95 -17.57 36.85 -44.59
N LYS A 96 -18.74 37.21 -45.12
CA LYS A 96 -19.69 38.14 -44.47
C LYS A 96 -20.27 37.59 -43.16
N TYR A 97 -20.14 36.28 -42.91
CA TYR A 97 -20.71 35.62 -41.73
C TYR A 97 -19.80 35.67 -40.49
N THR A 98 -18.57 36.17 -40.61
CA THR A 98 -17.60 36.33 -39.50
C THR A 98 -18.21 36.94 -38.24
N GLY A 99 -19.09 37.94 -38.40
CA GLY A 99 -19.72 38.63 -37.29
C GLY A 99 -20.64 37.74 -36.43
N ARG A 100 -21.18 36.64 -36.96
CA ARG A 100 -22.12 35.76 -36.24
C ARG A 100 -21.46 35.08 -35.04
N PRO A 101 -20.40 34.27 -35.19
CA PRO A 101 -19.71 33.70 -34.02
C PRO A 101 -19.03 34.78 -33.17
N GLN A 102 -18.52 35.87 -33.77
CA GLN A 102 -17.88 36.95 -33.02
C GLN A 102 -18.86 37.61 -32.02
N GLN A 103 -20.11 37.84 -32.41
CA GLN A 103 -21.14 38.37 -31.52
C GLN A 103 -21.43 37.45 -30.33
N LEU A 104 -21.37 36.13 -30.52
CA LEU A 104 -21.58 35.16 -29.44
C LEU A 104 -20.38 35.07 -28.48
N LEU A 105 -19.18 35.47 -28.92
CA LEU A 105 -17.96 35.49 -28.10
C LEU A 105 -17.77 36.83 -27.36
N THR A 106 -18.54 37.86 -27.68
CA THR A 106 -18.44 39.22 -27.10
C THR A 106 -19.65 39.52 -26.20
N ALA A 107 -19.40 39.94 -24.96
CA ALA A 107 -20.43 40.45 -24.04
C ALA A 107 -20.75 41.92 -24.33
N ASP A 108 -19.71 42.77 -24.33
CA ASP A 108 -19.78 44.18 -24.66
C ASP A 108 -18.44 44.66 -25.24
N ALA A 109 -18.43 45.04 -26.52
CA ALA A 109 -17.22 45.46 -27.23
C ALA A 109 -16.57 46.73 -26.64
N TYR A 110 -17.31 47.52 -25.86
CA TYR A 110 -16.83 48.78 -25.28
C TYR A 110 -16.24 48.63 -23.87
N THR A 111 -16.48 47.50 -23.20
CA THR A 111 -15.93 47.23 -21.87
C THR A 111 -14.42 46.90 -21.96
N PRO A 112 -13.54 47.54 -21.18
CA PRO A 112 -12.12 47.25 -21.22
C PRO A 112 -11.76 45.89 -20.59
N GLY A 113 -10.62 45.33 -21.00
CA GLY A 113 -10.07 44.11 -20.42
C GLY A 113 -10.91 42.87 -20.71
N ASP A 114 -11.01 41.96 -19.74
CA ASP A 114 -11.73 40.70 -19.91
C ASP A 114 -13.25 40.87 -19.93
N GLY A 115 -13.79 42.00 -19.45
CA GLY A 115 -15.23 42.24 -19.38
C GLY A 115 -15.92 42.30 -20.75
N ARG A 116 -15.18 42.53 -21.84
CA ARG A 116 -15.74 42.48 -23.20
C ARG A 116 -16.12 41.10 -23.69
N PHE A 117 -15.59 40.04 -23.09
CA PHE A 117 -15.80 38.69 -23.59
C PHE A 117 -17.01 38.04 -22.92
N LYS A 118 -17.72 37.21 -23.69
CA LYS A 118 -18.93 36.53 -23.23
C LYS A 118 -18.68 35.54 -22.09
N MET A 119 -17.46 35.00 -21.98
CA MET A 119 -17.11 34.02 -20.95
C MET A 119 -15.74 34.27 -20.35
N ARG A 120 -15.62 34.07 -19.03
CA ARG A 120 -14.35 34.14 -18.29
C ARG A 120 -14.13 32.87 -17.49
N LEU A 121 -13.07 32.13 -17.82
CA LEU A 121 -12.69 30.89 -17.12
C LEU A 121 -11.97 31.14 -15.79
N GLY A 122 -11.85 30.08 -14.99
CA GLY A 122 -11.01 30.05 -13.78
C GLY A 122 -9.54 30.35 -14.08
N GLU A 123 -8.76 30.65 -13.04
CA GLU A 123 -7.38 31.16 -13.16
C GLU A 123 -6.47 30.32 -14.06
N VAL A 124 -6.58 28.99 -13.98
CA VAL A 124 -5.73 28.06 -14.71
C VAL A 124 -5.86 28.20 -16.23
N ASN A 125 -7.08 28.33 -16.74
CA ASN A 125 -7.34 28.35 -18.19
C ASN A 125 -7.59 29.76 -18.75
N ARG A 126 -7.77 30.78 -17.89
CA ARG A 126 -8.22 32.12 -18.30
C ARG A 126 -7.37 32.75 -19.40
N HIS A 127 -6.06 32.83 -19.18
CA HIS A 127 -5.16 33.50 -20.11
C HIS A 127 -5.08 32.76 -21.45
N VAL A 128 -4.92 31.43 -21.42
CA VAL A 128 -4.89 30.61 -22.63
C VAL A 128 -6.21 30.72 -23.40
N PHE A 129 -7.34 30.60 -22.73
CA PHE A 129 -8.65 30.70 -23.37
C PHE A 129 -8.89 32.07 -24.02
N ARG A 130 -8.49 33.15 -23.34
CA ARG A 130 -8.55 34.51 -23.89
C ARG A 130 -7.70 34.66 -25.15
N GLU A 131 -6.42 34.28 -25.06
CA GLU A 131 -5.43 34.48 -26.11
C GLU A 131 -5.67 33.61 -27.35
N PHE A 132 -6.17 32.37 -27.15
CA PHE A 132 -6.32 31.34 -28.18
C PHE A 132 -7.74 31.21 -28.76
N VAL A 133 -8.76 31.68 -28.04
CA VAL A 133 -10.18 31.52 -28.44
C VAL A 133 -10.86 32.87 -28.63
N LEU A 134 -10.88 33.69 -27.57
CA LEU A 134 -11.77 34.85 -27.51
C LEU A 134 -11.29 36.04 -28.34
N LEU A 135 -9.98 36.31 -28.35
CA LEU A 135 -9.41 37.39 -29.16
C LEU A 135 -9.65 37.13 -30.66
N PRO A 136 -10.08 38.15 -31.43
CA PRO A 136 -10.16 38.05 -32.89
C PRO A 136 -8.77 38.12 -33.53
N ARG A 137 -8.63 37.67 -34.78
CA ARG A 137 -7.33 37.76 -35.47
C ARG A 137 -6.98 39.22 -35.73
N GLY A 138 -5.71 39.58 -35.49
CA GLY A 138 -5.19 40.94 -35.66
C GLY A 138 -5.02 41.74 -34.36
N GLU A 139 -5.54 41.26 -33.23
CA GLU A 139 -5.17 41.84 -31.93
C GLU A 139 -3.78 41.38 -31.48
N GLN A 140 -3.00 42.28 -30.88
CA GLN A 140 -1.58 42.04 -30.55
C GLN A 140 -1.34 40.84 -29.63
N GLU A 141 -2.29 40.54 -28.74
CA GLU A 141 -2.18 39.43 -27.77
C GLU A 141 -2.77 38.11 -28.30
N ARG A 142 -3.34 38.09 -29.52
CA ARG A 142 -3.89 36.88 -30.15
C ARG A 142 -2.77 35.88 -30.43
N LYS A 143 -2.98 34.62 -30.06
CA LYS A 143 -2.08 33.49 -30.39
C LYS A 143 -2.77 32.41 -31.20
N GLU A 144 -2.09 31.85 -32.18
CA GLU A 144 -2.55 30.72 -32.97
C GLU A 144 -2.23 29.40 -32.25
N TRP A 145 -3.06 28.36 -32.44
CA TRP A 145 -2.88 27.05 -31.77
C TRP A 145 -1.51 26.41 -32.04
N ALA A 146 -0.91 26.68 -33.20
CA ALA A 146 0.44 26.25 -33.55
C ALA A 146 1.53 26.82 -32.62
N GLU A 147 1.24 27.91 -31.90
CA GLU A 147 2.17 28.57 -30.98
C GLU A 147 2.17 27.96 -29.57
N LYS A 148 1.45 26.84 -29.31
CA LYS A 148 1.45 26.13 -28.01
C LYS A 148 2.85 25.92 -27.45
N SER A 149 3.80 25.51 -28.30
CA SER A 149 5.18 25.19 -27.91
C SER A 149 5.99 26.40 -27.43
N SER A 150 5.53 27.62 -27.69
CA SER A 150 6.18 28.87 -27.24
C SER A 150 5.83 29.24 -25.80
N LEU A 151 4.80 28.62 -25.21
CA LEU A 151 4.36 28.91 -23.85
C LEU A 151 5.27 28.25 -22.80
N PRO A 152 5.34 28.78 -21.57
CA PRO A 152 6.00 28.10 -20.44
C PRO A 152 5.46 26.68 -20.22
N LYS A 153 6.33 25.73 -19.84
CA LYS A 153 5.96 24.30 -19.68
C LYS A 153 4.87 24.09 -18.64
N ASP A 154 4.88 24.82 -17.54
CA ASP A 154 3.85 24.73 -16.50
C ASP A 154 2.47 25.16 -17.02
N VAL A 155 2.41 26.20 -17.86
CA VAL A 155 1.18 26.65 -18.52
C VAL A 155 0.67 25.59 -19.49
N GLN A 156 1.58 24.96 -20.26
CA GLN A 156 1.23 23.87 -21.17
C GLN A 156 0.62 22.69 -20.41
N VAL A 157 1.28 22.22 -19.35
CA VAL A 157 0.82 21.07 -18.53
C VAL A 157 -0.53 21.36 -17.89
N LYS A 158 -0.71 22.55 -17.33
CA LYS A 158 -1.97 22.95 -16.68
C LYS A 158 -3.16 23.11 -17.65
N ASN A 159 -2.90 23.25 -18.95
CA ASN A 159 -3.91 23.47 -19.99
C ASN A 159 -3.96 22.33 -21.01
N ASP A 160 -3.39 21.16 -20.70
CA ASP A 160 -3.18 20.13 -21.71
C ASP A 160 -4.49 19.61 -22.31
N PHE A 161 -5.54 19.45 -21.49
CA PHE A 161 -6.89 19.11 -21.96
C PHE A 161 -7.45 20.15 -22.94
N LEU A 162 -7.31 21.43 -22.64
CA LEU A 162 -7.82 22.50 -23.50
C LEU A 162 -7.10 22.49 -24.85
N PHE A 163 -5.78 22.32 -24.83
CA PHE A 163 -4.98 22.23 -26.06
C PHE A 163 -5.30 20.97 -26.88
N ALA A 164 -5.39 19.81 -26.23
CA ALA A 164 -5.70 18.55 -26.89
C ALA A 164 -7.07 18.62 -27.58
N ASN A 165 -8.07 19.17 -26.89
CA ASN A 165 -9.44 19.27 -27.41
C ASN A 165 -9.59 20.33 -28.49
N ALA A 166 -8.91 21.47 -28.38
CA ALA A 166 -8.87 22.45 -29.46
C ALA A 166 -8.23 21.88 -30.73
N GLN A 167 -7.12 21.14 -30.59
CA GLN A 167 -6.48 20.44 -31.70
C GLN A 167 -7.40 19.36 -32.30
N ARG A 168 -8.11 18.60 -31.45
CA ARG A 168 -9.08 17.59 -31.90
C ARG A 168 -10.23 18.23 -32.67
N LEU A 169 -10.85 19.29 -32.16
CA LEU A 169 -11.90 20.04 -32.85
C LEU A 169 -11.42 20.64 -34.17
N GLN A 170 -10.20 21.19 -34.19
CA GLN A 170 -9.63 21.72 -35.43
C GLN A 170 -9.50 20.63 -36.49
N LYS A 171 -9.01 19.44 -36.10
CA LYS A 171 -8.92 18.28 -36.98
C LYS A 171 -10.28 17.83 -37.48
N LEU A 172 -11.26 17.66 -36.58
CA LEU A 172 -12.63 17.26 -36.92
C LEU A 172 -13.30 18.27 -37.89
N LEU A 173 -13.10 19.57 -37.64
CA LEU A 173 -13.63 20.63 -38.50
C LEU A 173 -12.96 20.63 -39.88
N HIS A 174 -11.63 20.64 -39.93
CA HIS A 174 -10.88 20.78 -41.18
C HIS A 174 -10.83 19.49 -41.99
N ASP A 175 -10.44 18.38 -41.37
CA ASP A 175 -10.18 17.12 -42.07
C ASP A 175 -11.49 16.39 -42.34
N ASP A 176 -12.38 16.28 -41.34
CA ASP A 176 -13.54 15.38 -41.43
C ASP A 176 -14.79 16.08 -42.01
N TYR A 177 -15.08 17.32 -41.63
CA TYR A 177 -16.32 18.00 -42.03
C TYR A 177 -16.19 18.91 -43.25
N LEU A 178 -15.15 19.76 -43.29
CA LEU A 178 -14.88 20.61 -44.44
C LEU A 178 -14.12 19.87 -45.54
N GLY A 179 -13.16 19.02 -45.19
CA GLY A 179 -12.34 18.26 -46.13
C GLY A 179 -11.73 19.15 -47.22
N GLU A 180 -11.86 18.72 -48.47
CA GLU A 180 -11.33 19.42 -49.66
C GLU A 180 -12.24 20.56 -50.18
N THR A 181 -13.33 20.91 -49.49
CA THR A 181 -14.25 21.96 -49.96
C THR A 181 -13.58 23.34 -50.01
N GLN A 182 -13.94 24.14 -51.01
CA GLN A 182 -13.41 25.49 -51.25
C GLN A 182 -14.51 26.51 -51.54
N GLY A 183 -14.19 27.80 -51.34
CA GLY A 183 -15.06 28.92 -51.70
C GLY A 183 -16.46 28.82 -51.10
N GLY A 184 -17.49 28.98 -51.94
CA GLY A 184 -18.89 29.02 -51.51
C GLY A 184 -19.38 27.74 -50.84
N GLU A 185 -18.97 26.54 -51.31
CA GLU A 185 -19.39 25.28 -50.67
C GLU A 185 -18.86 25.19 -49.23
N ARG A 186 -17.59 25.59 -49.01
CA ARG A 186 -16.99 25.61 -47.69
C ARG A 186 -17.73 26.58 -46.76
N GLU A 187 -18.08 27.77 -47.27
CA GLU A 187 -18.86 28.76 -46.53
C GLU A 187 -20.27 28.23 -46.17
N GLU A 188 -20.95 27.55 -47.09
CA GLU A 188 -22.26 26.93 -46.84
C GLU A 188 -22.21 25.84 -45.76
N ARG A 189 -21.19 24.96 -45.80
CA ARG A 189 -21.00 23.93 -44.76
C ARG A 189 -20.73 24.53 -43.39
N LEU A 190 -19.86 25.55 -43.33
CA LEU A 190 -19.60 26.30 -42.10
C LEU A 190 -20.87 26.95 -41.56
N LEU A 191 -21.70 27.52 -42.44
CA LEU A 191 -22.97 28.14 -42.05
C LEU A 191 -23.96 27.11 -41.49
N ALA A 192 -24.02 25.91 -42.08
CA ALA A 192 -24.85 24.83 -41.57
C ALA A 192 -24.40 24.36 -40.17
N LEU A 193 -23.10 24.19 -39.95
CA LEU A 193 -22.55 23.78 -38.65
C LEU A 193 -22.72 24.88 -37.59
N GLU A 194 -22.42 26.13 -37.93
CA GLU A 194 -22.63 27.27 -37.05
C GLU A 194 -24.10 27.40 -36.66
N THR A 195 -25.02 27.26 -37.62
CA THR A 195 -26.47 27.30 -37.34
C THR A 195 -26.91 26.15 -36.44
N LYS A 196 -26.36 24.93 -36.64
CA LYS A 196 -26.64 23.80 -35.74
C LYS A 196 -26.18 24.11 -34.31
N LEU A 197 -24.93 24.56 -34.17
CA LEU A 197 -24.32 24.89 -32.88
C LEU A 197 -25.05 26.03 -32.16
N SER A 198 -25.38 27.11 -32.86
CA SER A 198 -25.93 28.33 -32.26
C SER A 198 -27.45 28.26 -32.08
N GLN A 199 -28.20 27.67 -33.02
CA GLN A 199 -29.67 27.75 -33.05
C GLN A 199 -30.41 26.44 -32.82
N ARG A 200 -29.75 25.28 -32.88
CA ARG A 200 -30.44 23.97 -32.80
C ARG A 200 -29.97 23.08 -31.65
N LEU A 201 -28.99 23.51 -30.87
CA LEU A 201 -28.71 22.89 -29.58
C LEU A 201 -29.63 23.48 -28.51
N LEU A 202 -30.43 22.64 -27.87
CA LEU A 202 -31.38 23.02 -26.83
C LEU A 202 -30.84 22.67 -25.43
N PHE A 203 -31.00 23.61 -24.49
CA PHE A 203 -30.58 23.49 -23.11
C PHE A 203 -31.73 23.83 -22.17
N VAL A 204 -31.82 23.10 -21.06
CA VAL A 204 -32.62 23.53 -19.90
C VAL A 204 -31.73 24.42 -19.03
N VAL A 205 -31.99 25.72 -19.03
CA VAL A 205 -31.25 26.71 -18.25
C VAL A 205 -31.97 26.94 -16.94
N ILE A 206 -31.26 26.66 -15.84
CA ILE A 206 -31.77 26.79 -14.47
C ILE A 206 -31.00 27.91 -13.79
N ARG A 207 -31.68 29.02 -13.50
CA ARG A 207 -31.15 30.14 -12.73
C ARG A 207 -31.59 29.98 -11.27
N VAL A 208 -30.62 30.03 -10.38
CA VAL A 208 -30.82 29.94 -8.93
C VAL A 208 -30.40 31.23 -8.24
N GLY A 209 -31.03 31.52 -7.11
CA GLY A 209 -30.74 32.71 -6.33
C GLY A 209 -29.57 32.58 -5.35
N SER A 210 -28.98 31.38 -5.20
CA SER A 210 -27.80 31.16 -4.36
C SER A 210 -26.98 29.97 -4.85
N VAL A 211 -25.67 29.97 -4.57
CA VAL A 211 -24.79 28.84 -4.89
C VAL A 211 -25.26 27.55 -4.19
N ASP A 212 -25.75 27.65 -2.95
CA ASP A 212 -26.25 26.51 -2.18
C ASP A 212 -27.47 25.83 -2.84
N ASP A 213 -28.41 26.61 -3.39
CA ASP A 213 -29.56 26.11 -4.16
C ASP A 213 -29.09 25.43 -5.46
N ALA A 214 -28.05 25.98 -6.11
CA ALA A 214 -27.42 25.39 -7.30
C ALA A 214 -26.90 23.97 -7.01
N PHE A 215 -26.21 23.82 -5.86
CA PHE A 215 -25.63 22.56 -5.45
C PHE A 215 -26.70 21.52 -5.10
N LEU A 216 -27.78 21.91 -4.41
CA LEU A 216 -28.90 21.00 -4.12
C LEU A 216 -29.60 20.50 -5.40
N LEU A 217 -29.74 21.37 -6.39
CA LEU A 217 -30.25 21.00 -7.71
C LEU A 217 -29.31 20.04 -8.43
N PHE A 218 -28.00 20.27 -8.34
CA PHE A 218 -27.01 19.39 -8.94
C PHE A 218 -27.05 17.97 -8.35
N GLU A 219 -27.21 17.84 -7.03
CA GLU A 219 -27.39 16.54 -6.37
C GLU A 219 -28.63 15.78 -6.89
N THR A 220 -29.70 16.49 -7.26
CA THR A 220 -30.99 15.91 -7.64
C THR A 220 -31.17 15.69 -9.15
N LEU A 221 -30.46 16.43 -10.01
CA LEU A 221 -30.60 16.39 -11.47
C LEU A 221 -29.64 15.43 -12.19
N ASN A 222 -28.80 14.69 -11.46
CA ASN A 222 -27.72 13.91 -12.06
C ASN A 222 -28.19 12.69 -12.86
N ASP A 223 -28.25 12.86 -14.18
CA ASP A 223 -27.99 11.82 -15.19
C ASP A 223 -27.26 12.50 -16.38
N ARG A 224 -26.05 12.01 -16.74
CA ARG A 224 -25.27 12.33 -17.98
C ARG A 224 -24.27 13.51 -18.02
N GLY A 225 -23.68 13.96 -16.92
CA GLY A 225 -22.53 14.88 -16.92
C GLY A 225 -21.33 14.34 -16.13
N LEU A 226 -20.11 14.71 -16.55
CA LEU A 226 -18.86 14.40 -15.82
C LEU A 226 -18.89 15.13 -14.46
N GLN A 227 -19.22 14.39 -13.41
CA GLN A 227 -19.65 14.86 -12.09
C GLN A 227 -18.64 15.81 -11.43
N LEU A 228 -19.14 16.85 -10.74
CA LEU A 228 -18.37 17.51 -9.67
C LEU A 228 -18.18 16.52 -8.53
N GLY A 229 -16.93 16.29 -8.11
CA GLY A 229 -16.67 15.42 -6.98
C GLY A 229 -17.15 16.05 -5.67
N ALA A 230 -17.51 15.25 -4.67
CA ALA A 230 -17.83 15.75 -3.33
C ALA A 230 -16.71 16.65 -2.76
N ALA A 231 -15.46 16.42 -3.16
CA ALA A 231 -14.31 17.25 -2.82
C ALA A 231 -14.39 18.67 -3.41
N ASP A 232 -14.84 18.81 -4.66
CA ASP A 232 -15.02 20.12 -5.30
C ASP A 232 -16.13 20.92 -4.61
N LEU A 233 -17.23 20.24 -4.26
CA LEU A 233 -18.34 20.83 -3.49
C LEU A 233 -17.87 21.28 -2.10
N ILE A 234 -17.12 20.45 -1.39
CA ILE A 234 -16.56 20.76 -0.07
C ILE A 234 -15.60 21.95 -0.16
N LYS A 235 -14.69 21.96 -1.14
CA LYS A 235 -13.77 23.08 -1.38
C LYS A 235 -14.55 24.37 -1.59
N SER A 236 -15.51 24.35 -2.49
CA SER A 236 -16.33 25.52 -2.85
C SER A 236 -17.05 26.08 -1.63
N HIS A 237 -17.69 25.20 -0.87
CA HIS A 237 -18.43 25.58 0.33
C HIS A 237 -17.51 26.12 1.44
N LEU A 238 -16.33 25.52 1.64
CA LEU A 238 -15.33 26.04 2.58
C LEU A 238 -14.86 27.45 2.19
N LEU A 239 -14.47 27.65 0.92
CA LEU A 239 -13.96 28.94 0.45
C LEU A 239 -15.02 30.04 0.50
N SER A 240 -16.26 29.73 0.10
CA SER A 240 -17.39 30.65 0.21
C SER A 240 -17.66 31.04 1.66
N ARG A 241 -17.56 30.09 2.59
CA ARG A 241 -17.75 30.37 4.01
C ARG A 241 -16.61 31.21 4.59
N ILE A 242 -15.36 30.96 4.20
CA ILE A 242 -14.20 31.80 4.56
C ILE A 242 -14.38 33.23 4.02
N GLU A 243 -14.86 33.39 2.79
CA GLU A 243 -15.16 34.72 2.25
C GLU A 243 -16.19 35.46 3.12
N SER A 244 -17.24 34.75 3.56
CA SER A 244 -18.28 35.33 4.42
C SER A 244 -17.81 35.63 5.85
N GLU A 245 -16.93 34.79 6.40
CA GLU A 245 -16.44 34.86 7.79
C GLU A 245 -15.26 35.83 7.94
N ASN A 246 -14.39 35.93 6.92
CA ASN A 246 -13.09 36.59 7.00
C ASN A 246 -12.79 37.59 5.86
N GLY A 247 -13.64 37.64 4.82
CA GLY A 247 -13.47 38.54 3.67
C GLY A 247 -12.66 37.96 2.51
N LYS A 248 -12.71 38.65 1.36
CA LYS A 248 -12.14 38.18 0.07
C LYS A 248 -10.64 37.93 0.08
N GLU A 249 -9.89 38.67 0.89
CA GLU A 249 -8.42 38.59 0.94
C GLU A 249 -7.96 37.21 1.44
N LYS A 250 -8.70 36.59 2.35
CA LYS A 250 -8.41 35.26 2.93
C LYS A 250 -8.72 34.09 2.02
N VAL A 251 -9.55 34.30 0.99
CA VAL A 251 -9.96 33.23 0.06
C VAL A 251 -8.77 32.69 -0.73
N SER A 252 -7.83 33.57 -1.13
CA SER A 252 -6.63 33.14 -1.87
C SER A 252 -5.69 32.29 -1.02
N GLU A 253 -5.49 32.67 0.26
CA GLU A 253 -4.70 31.90 1.23
C GLU A 253 -5.33 30.53 1.47
N ALA A 254 -6.64 30.48 1.71
CA ALA A 254 -7.37 29.23 1.90
C ALA A 254 -7.36 28.33 0.65
N ALA A 255 -7.41 28.90 -0.55
CA ALA A 255 -7.29 28.14 -1.79
C ALA A 255 -5.90 27.50 -1.96
N GLN A 256 -4.85 28.21 -1.52
CA GLN A 256 -3.51 27.66 -1.46
C GLN A 256 -3.40 26.55 -0.40
N GLU A 257 -3.93 26.75 0.80
CA GLU A 257 -3.95 25.73 1.85
C GLU A 257 -4.69 24.46 1.42
N TRP A 258 -5.79 24.60 0.69
CA TRP A 258 -6.48 23.45 0.08
C TRP A 258 -5.58 22.70 -0.91
N THR A 259 -4.79 23.43 -1.70
CA THR A 259 -3.85 22.82 -2.64
C THR A 259 -2.75 22.06 -1.89
N GLU A 260 -2.20 22.65 -0.83
CA GLU A 260 -1.23 21.99 0.04
C GLU A 260 -1.81 20.74 0.74
N LEU A 261 -3.08 20.79 1.15
CA LEU A 261 -3.81 19.63 1.65
C LEU A 261 -3.85 18.49 0.62
N VAL A 262 -4.18 18.80 -0.64
CA VAL A 262 -4.19 17.81 -1.73
C VAL A 262 -2.80 17.21 -1.94
N ASP A 263 -1.74 18.03 -1.88
CA ASP A 263 -0.36 17.56 -2.01
C ASP A 263 0.05 16.65 -0.84
N LEU A 264 -0.44 16.92 0.38
CA LEU A 264 -0.22 16.08 1.56
C LEU A 264 -0.86 14.70 1.46
N LEU A 265 -1.90 14.52 0.64
CA LEU A 265 -2.51 13.22 0.37
C LEU A 265 -1.63 12.31 -0.49
N ARG A 266 -0.50 12.81 -1.04
CA ARG A 266 0.47 12.02 -1.82
C ARG A 266 -0.14 11.26 -3.00
N GLY A 267 -1.12 11.88 -3.66
CA GLY A 267 -1.82 11.30 -4.80
C GLY A 267 -2.99 10.37 -4.44
N ALA A 268 -3.32 10.24 -3.16
CA ALA A 268 -4.52 9.52 -2.75
C ALA A 268 -5.82 10.26 -3.13
N ASP A 269 -6.89 9.49 -3.29
CA ASP A 269 -8.20 10.02 -3.66
C ASP A 269 -8.79 10.91 -2.54
N ILE A 270 -8.97 12.20 -2.85
CA ILE A 270 -9.48 13.18 -1.89
C ILE A 270 -10.91 12.85 -1.44
N GLY A 271 -11.74 12.25 -2.30
CA GLY A 271 -13.09 11.83 -1.95
C GLY A 271 -13.09 10.77 -0.84
N ARG A 272 -12.25 9.75 -0.99
CA ARG A 272 -12.03 8.69 -0.01
C ARG A 272 -11.47 9.23 1.30
N PHE A 273 -10.49 10.13 1.24
CA PHE A 273 -9.97 10.81 2.43
C PHE A 273 -11.10 11.55 3.18
N LEU A 274 -11.89 12.37 2.48
CA LEU A 274 -13.01 13.11 3.10
C LEU A 274 -14.07 12.18 3.70
N ARG A 275 -14.34 11.03 3.07
CA ARG A 275 -15.19 9.99 3.64
C ARG A 275 -14.60 9.42 4.94
N TYR A 276 -13.33 9.05 4.97
CA TYR A 276 -12.69 8.54 6.19
C TYR A 276 -12.63 9.58 7.30
N PHE A 277 -12.35 10.84 6.94
CA PHE A 277 -12.43 11.97 7.87
C PHE A 277 -13.81 12.08 8.52
N LEU A 278 -14.89 11.95 7.73
CA LEU A 278 -16.25 12.00 8.27
C LEU A 278 -16.63 10.75 9.08
N LEU A 279 -16.09 9.57 8.74
CA LEU A 279 -16.29 8.35 9.53
C LEU A 279 -15.76 8.50 10.96
N MET A 280 -14.78 9.36 11.21
CA MET A 280 -14.34 9.70 12.57
C MET A 280 -15.50 10.25 13.44
N TYR A 281 -16.48 10.92 12.83
CA TYR A 281 -17.54 11.65 13.53
C TYR A 281 -18.93 11.03 13.36
N TYR A 282 -19.16 10.31 12.27
CA TYR A 282 -20.48 9.80 11.90
C TYR A 282 -20.39 8.32 11.51
N PRO A 283 -21.32 7.47 11.98
CA PRO A 283 -21.39 6.09 11.51
C PRO A 283 -21.94 6.02 10.08
N LYS A 284 -21.53 4.99 9.33
CA LYS A 284 -22.10 4.60 8.03
C LYS A 284 -22.12 5.73 6.98
N VAL A 285 -20.97 6.36 6.77
CA VAL A 285 -20.81 7.40 5.74
C VAL A 285 -20.62 6.77 4.36
N GLN A 286 -21.58 7.04 3.48
CA GLN A 286 -21.53 6.69 2.06
C GLN A 286 -21.02 7.89 1.24
N MET A 287 -20.48 7.62 0.05
CA MET A 287 -19.85 8.65 -0.80
C MET A 287 -20.83 9.76 -1.22
N ASP A 288 -22.07 9.40 -1.54
CA ASP A 288 -23.16 10.33 -1.90
C ASP A 288 -23.54 11.28 -0.76
N ARG A 289 -23.26 10.90 0.50
CA ARG A 289 -23.57 11.69 1.69
C ARG A 289 -22.41 12.55 2.21
N VAL A 290 -21.23 12.46 1.62
CA VAL A 290 -20.01 13.13 2.11
C VAL A 290 -20.22 14.64 2.19
N PHE A 291 -20.74 15.28 1.15
CA PHE A 291 -20.95 16.73 1.15
C PHE A 291 -21.95 17.17 2.24
N LYS A 292 -23.12 16.53 2.30
CA LYS A 292 -24.15 16.83 3.30
C LYS A 292 -23.61 16.74 4.73
N LEU A 293 -22.95 15.63 5.07
CA LEU A 293 -22.39 15.43 6.41
C LEU A 293 -21.24 16.39 6.71
N PHE A 294 -20.45 16.75 5.70
CA PHE A 294 -19.43 17.77 5.85
C PHE A 294 -20.04 19.14 6.20
N LYS A 295 -21.12 19.55 5.53
CA LYS A 295 -21.83 20.81 5.88
C LYS A 295 -22.32 20.79 7.34
N GLU A 296 -22.91 19.68 7.78
CA GLU A 296 -23.37 19.51 9.18
C GLU A 296 -22.21 19.61 10.18
N LYS A 297 -21.03 19.09 9.82
CA LYS A 297 -19.82 19.16 10.64
C LYS A 297 -19.24 20.57 10.67
N LEU A 298 -19.11 21.21 9.51
CA LEU A 298 -18.60 22.56 9.35
C LEU A 298 -19.47 23.60 10.08
N ALA A 299 -20.79 23.39 10.14
CA ALA A 299 -21.68 24.29 10.86
C ALA A 299 -21.36 24.45 12.37
N LYS A 300 -20.53 23.55 12.93
CA LYS A 300 -20.12 23.55 14.35
C LYS A 300 -18.73 24.16 14.59
N SER A 301 -18.07 24.70 13.56
CA SER A 301 -16.74 25.31 13.63
C SER A 301 -16.61 26.48 12.66
N THR A 302 -15.49 27.21 12.70
CA THR A 302 -15.16 28.16 11.63
C THR A 302 -14.61 27.41 10.41
N ALA A 303 -14.68 28.02 9.24
CA ALA A 303 -14.17 27.39 8.02
C ALA A 303 -12.63 27.31 7.99
N GLU A 304 -11.93 28.31 8.53
CA GLU A 304 -10.46 28.27 8.67
C GLU A 304 -9.99 27.14 9.61
N SER A 305 -10.66 26.96 10.76
CA SER A 305 -10.30 25.88 11.70
C SER A 305 -10.58 24.50 11.12
N MET A 306 -11.67 24.35 10.36
CA MET A 306 -11.98 23.10 9.64
C MET A 306 -10.93 22.80 8.57
N LEU A 307 -10.50 23.79 7.79
CA LEU A 307 -9.45 23.62 6.78
C LEU A 307 -8.11 23.21 7.41
N THR A 308 -7.73 23.86 8.52
CA THR A 308 -6.52 23.52 9.29
C THR A 308 -6.57 22.07 9.81
N HIS A 309 -7.74 21.67 10.34
CA HIS A 309 -7.95 20.31 10.84
C HIS A 309 -7.89 19.28 9.71
N LEU A 310 -8.58 19.54 8.59
CA LEU A 310 -8.50 18.69 7.39
C LEU A 310 -7.06 18.54 6.90
N LYS A 311 -6.28 19.62 6.84
CA LYS A 311 -4.87 19.59 6.43
C LYS A 311 -4.02 18.72 7.35
N THR A 312 -4.27 18.78 8.67
CA THR A 312 -3.61 17.93 9.65
C THR A 312 -3.95 16.46 9.45
N MET A 313 -5.23 16.14 9.22
CA MET A 313 -5.67 14.77 8.96
C MET A 313 -5.17 14.27 7.61
N ALA A 314 -5.09 15.12 6.59
CA ALA A 314 -4.55 14.77 5.27
C ALA A 314 -3.08 14.39 5.34
N ARG A 315 -2.28 15.05 6.20
CA ARG A 315 -0.90 14.65 6.47
C ARG A 315 -0.82 13.22 7.00
N TYR A 316 -1.59 12.88 8.04
CA TYR A 316 -1.60 11.52 8.59
C TYR A 316 -2.13 10.49 7.60
N TYR A 317 -3.16 10.85 6.83
CA TYR A 317 -3.66 10.00 5.77
C TYR A 317 -2.58 9.72 4.71
N GLY A 318 -1.84 10.74 4.29
CA GLY A 318 -0.71 10.61 3.37
C GLY A 318 0.44 9.76 3.94
N GLU A 319 0.71 9.83 5.25
CA GLU A 319 1.64 8.93 5.94
C GLU A 319 1.19 7.46 5.82
N PHE A 320 -0.12 7.18 5.86
CA PHE A 320 -0.62 5.82 5.74
C PHE A 320 -0.51 5.28 4.32
N GLU A 321 -0.78 6.11 3.32
CA GLU A 321 -0.64 5.75 1.90
C GLU A 321 0.84 5.60 1.51
N GLN A 322 1.74 6.34 2.17
CA GLN A 322 3.18 6.29 1.94
C GLN A 322 3.99 6.15 3.25
N PRO A 323 3.99 4.96 3.88
CA PRO A 323 4.64 4.73 5.17
C PRO A 323 6.14 5.05 5.20
N SER A 324 6.81 5.03 4.05
CA SER A 324 8.24 5.40 3.93
C SER A 324 8.56 6.82 4.41
N LEU A 325 7.56 7.69 4.55
CA LEU A 325 7.71 9.05 5.10
C LEU A 325 7.80 9.09 6.63
N ILE A 326 7.44 8.00 7.31
CA ILE A 326 7.36 7.94 8.78
C ILE A 326 8.74 7.64 9.35
N GLY A 327 9.22 8.48 10.27
CA GLY A 327 10.51 8.30 10.93
C GLY A 327 10.52 7.17 11.98
N GLU A 328 9.40 6.95 12.66
CA GLU A 328 9.22 5.91 13.69
C GLU A 328 9.16 4.50 13.05
N PRO A 329 10.17 3.62 13.26
CA PRO A 329 10.22 2.32 12.57
C PRO A 329 9.02 1.42 12.85
N ALA A 330 8.61 1.32 14.12
CA ALA A 330 7.48 0.45 14.52
C ALA A 330 6.14 0.93 13.92
N VAL A 331 5.93 2.24 13.83
CA VAL A 331 4.73 2.84 13.21
C VAL A 331 4.73 2.58 11.70
N ARG A 332 5.89 2.77 11.05
CA ARG A 332 6.08 2.45 9.64
C ARG A 332 5.76 0.98 9.37
N ASP A 333 6.31 0.06 10.16
CA ASP A 333 6.13 -1.37 9.97
C ASP A 333 4.66 -1.79 10.01
N VAL A 334 3.89 -1.28 10.97
CA VAL A 334 2.45 -1.53 11.08
C VAL A 334 1.71 -1.08 9.82
N LEU A 335 2.00 0.13 9.33
CA LEU A 335 1.29 0.70 8.19
C LEU A 335 1.72 0.06 6.86
N GLU A 336 2.99 -0.33 6.73
CA GLU A 336 3.44 -1.17 5.62
C GLU A 336 2.70 -2.51 5.60
N ASP A 337 2.51 -3.14 6.76
CA ASP A 337 1.80 -4.41 6.85
C ASP A 337 0.30 -4.26 6.55
N VAL A 338 -0.34 -3.17 6.98
CA VAL A 338 -1.72 -2.80 6.60
C VAL A 338 -1.86 -2.60 5.09
N ASN A 339 -0.87 -1.98 4.44
CA ASN A 339 -0.87 -1.75 2.99
C ASN A 339 -0.59 -3.03 2.21
N ASP A 340 0.33 -3.88 2.68
CA ASP A 340 0.63 -5.19 2.11
C ASP A 340 -0.60 -6.11 2.13
N LEU A 341 -1.34 -6.11 3.24
CA LEU A 341 -2.60 -6.85 3.39
C LEU A 341 -3.78 -6.18 2.65
N ARG A 342 -3.63 -4.93 2.22
CA ARG A 342 -4.64 -4.12 1.52
C ARG A 342 -5.93 -3.96 2.32
N VAL A 343 -5.79 -3.56 3.58
CA VAL A 343 -6.91 -3.33 4.50
C VAL A 343 -7.05 -1.85 4.89
N PRO A 344 -7.30 -0.94 3.92
CA PRO A 344 -7.40 0.51 4.19
C PRO A 344 -8.62 0.88 5.03
N MET A 345 -9.60 -0.03 5.21
CA MET A 345 -10.71 0.19 6.15
C MET A 345 -10.21 0.34 7.61
N THR A 346 -9.01 -0.15 7.94
CA THR A 346 -8.38 0.10 9.24
C THR A 346 -8.11 1.58 9.48
N TYR A 347 -7.99 2.40 8.42
CA TYR A 347 -7.77 3.84 8.55
C TYR A 347 -8.92 4.53 9.30
N VAL A 348 -10.11 3.93 9.36
CA VAL A 348 -11.25 4.43 10.14
C VAL A 348 -10.91 4.54 11.64
N VAL A 349 -10.15 3.59 12.19
CA VAL A 349 -9.67 3.66 13.57
C VAL A 349 -8.28 4.31 13.66
N LEU A 350 -7.41 4.08 12.68
CA LEU A 350 -6.03 4.57 12.73
C LEU A 350 -5.91 6.08 12.54
N LEU A 351 -6.76 6.69 11.72
CA LEU A 351 -6.72 8.12 11.45
C LEU A 351 -7.02 8.95 12.73
N PRO A 352 -8.11 8.72 13.47
CA PRO A 352 -8.32 9.40 14.76
C PRO A 352 -7.30 8.98 15.82
N ALA A 353 -6.85 7.72 15.84
CA ALA A 353 -5.83 7.25 16.78
C ALA A 353 -4.48 7.96 16.57
N ARG A 354 -4.02 8.11 15.32
CA ARG A 354 -2.76 8.79 14.99
C ARG A 354 -2.77 10.24 15.42
N TYR A 355 -3.91 10.92 15.27
CA TYR A 355 -4.08 12.29 15.75
C TYR A 355 -4.04 12.40 17.28
N ALA A 356 -4.76 11.50 17.98
CA ALA A 356 -4.87 11.50 19.43
C ALA A 356 -3.58 11.05 20.13
N LEU A 357 -2.88 10.05 19.56
CA LEU A 357 -1.69 9.39 20.11
C LEU A 357 -0.39 9.83 19.42
N ARG A 358 -0.38 11.03 18.81
CA ARG A 358 0.81 11.58 18.12
C ARG A 358 2.06 11.66 18.99
N ASP A 359 1.86 11.75 20.32
CA ASP A 359 2.92 11.83 21.33
C ASP A 359 3.15 10.46 22.03
N GLN A 360 2.41 9.39 21.64
CA GLN A 360 2.50 8.02 22.17
C GLN A 360 2.57 6.99 21.02
N PRO A 361 3.71 6.89 20.30
CA PRO A 361 3.83 6.00 19.13
C PRO A 361 3.64 4.52 19.48
N GLU A 362 4.02 4.08 20.68
CA GLU A 362 3.83 2.69 21.13
C GLU A 362 2.36 2.31 21.26
N ASP A 363 1.52 3.21 21.79
CA ASP A 363 0.09 3.01 21.90
C ASP A 363 -0.58 2.99 20.51
N PHE A 364 -0.12 3.85 19.59
CA PHE A 364 -0.58 3.81 18.20
C PHE A 364 -0.25 2.47 17.53
N VAL A 365 0.99 1.98 17.72
CA VAL A 365 1.43 0.68 17.20
C VAL A 365 0.54 -0.44 17.71
N ARG A 366 0.19 -0.42 19.01
CA ARG A 366 -0.70 -1.43 19.61
C ARG A 366 -2.11 -1.41 19.01
N ILE A 367 -2.69 -0.23 18.79
CA ILE A 367 -3.97 -0.09 18.08
C ILE A 367 -3.85 -0.61 16.64
N GLY A 368 -2.78 -0.26 15.94
CA GLY A 368 -2.54 -0.69 14.57
C GLY A 368 -2.36 -2.19 14.41
N ARG A 369 -1.60 -2.84 15.29
CA ARG A 369 -1.45 -4.31 15.31
C ARG A 369 -2.76 -5.03 15.61
N LEU A 370 -3.57 -4.51 16.53
CA LEU A 370 -4.90 -5.09 16.80
C LEU A 370 -5.88 -4.86 15.66
N ALA A 371 -5.88 -3.68 15.03
CA ALA A 371 -6.73 -3.40 13.89
C ALA A 371 -6.36 -4.29 12.68
N GLU A 372 -5.07 -4.48 12.44
CA GLU A 372 -4.54 -5.42 11.46
C GLU A 372 -4.99 -6.85 11.77
N ALA A 373 -4.78 -7.34 13.01
CA ALA A 373 -5.17 -8.68 13.42
C ALA A 373 -6.67 -8.91 13.28
N LEU A 374 -7.49 -7.93 13.69
CA LEU A 374 -8.93 -7.99 13.55
C LEU A 374 -9.33 -8.05 12.07
N ALA A 375 -8.75 -7.20 11.21
CA ALA A 375 -9.04 -7.22 9.78
C ALA A 375 -8.65 -8.57 9.14
N TYR A 376 -7.49 -9.11 9.52
CA TYR A 376 -7.01 -10.40 9.04
C TYR A 376 -7.92 -11.57 9.48
N ARG A 377 -8.24 -11.67 10.77
CA ARG A 377 -9.16 -12.72 11.27
C ARG A 377 -10.56 -12.59 10.66
N TRP A 378 -11.11 -11.37 10.62
CA TRP A 378 -12.50 -11.11 10.22
C TRP A 378 -12.72 -11.25 8.71
N THR A 379 -11.98 -10.50 7.90
CA THR A 379 -12.22 -10.49 6.45
C THR A 379 -11.38 -11.53 5.72
N THR A 380 -10.11 -11.68 6.10
CA THR A 380 -9.17 -12.50 5.32
C THR A 380 -9.38 -13.98 5.57
N ILE A 381 -9.50 -14.39 6.85
CA ILE A 381 -9.64 -15.81 7.21
C ILE A 381 -11.11 -16.23 7.24
N THR A 382 -11.92 -15.58 8.08
CA THR A 382 -13.33 -15.98 8.29
C THR A 382 -14.30 -15.44 7.23
N SER A 383 -13.83 -14.58 6.31
CA SER A 383 -14.62 -14.05 5.17
C SER A 383 -15.93 -13.37 5.59
N LYS A 384 -15.95 -12.77 6.79
CA LYS A 384 -17.10 -12.04 7.33
C LYS A 384 -17.28 -10.68 6.65
N ASN A 385 -18.44 -10.09 6.88
CA ASN A 385 -18.87 -8.85 6.23
C ASN A 385 -17.95 -7.66 6.57
N ALA A 386 -17.38 -7.02 5.54
CA ALA A 386 -16.46 -5.89 5.70
C ALA A 386 -17.13 -4.61 6.23
N GLN A 387 -18.42 -4.39 5.98
CA GLN A 387 -19.16 -3.23 6.47
C GLN A 387 -19.42 -3.30 7.98
N GLN A 388 -19.61 -4.51 8.52
CA GLN A 388 -19.66 -4.73 9.97
C GLN A 388 -18.31 -4.38 10.62
N LEU A 389 -17.21 -4.82 10.01
CA LEU A 389 -15.86 -4.48 10.48
C LEU A 389 -15.60 -2.97 10.44
N GLU A 390 -16.00 -2.28 9.38
CA GLU A 390 -15.91 -0.81 9.30
C GLU A 390 -16.68 -0.13 10.44
N SER A 391 -17.85 -0.65 10.80
CA SER A 391 -18.64 -0.14 11.93
C SER A 391 -17.91 -0.35 13.26
N MET A 392 -17.29 -1.52 13.47
CA MET A 392 -16.47 -1.79 14.66
C MET A 392 -15.27 -0.84 14.76
N PHE A 393 -14.56 -0.60 13.65
CA PHE A 393 -13.47 0.37 13.62
C PHE A 393 -13.96 1.79 13.87
N GLN A 394 -15.16 2.15 13.39
CA GLN A 394 -15.75 3.45 13.64
C GLN A 394 -16.06 3.65 15.13
N GLU A 395 -16.66 2.66 15.77
CA GLU A 395 -16.97 2.69 17.21
C GLU A 395 -15.72 2.75 18.09
N ALA A 396 -14.63 2.09 17.68
CA ALA A 396 -13.34 2.20 18.36
C ALA A 396 -12.70 3.57 18.09
N GLY A 397 -12.69 4.03 16.84
CA GLY A 397 -12.09 5.29 16.42
C GLY A 397 -12.75 6.53 17.03
N SER A 398 -14.07 6.51 17.22
CA SER A 398 -14.80 7.64 17.81
C SER A 398 -14.40 7.91 19.26
N THR A 399 -13.91 6.92 20.00
CA THR A 399 -13.42 7.11 21.37
C THR A 399 -12.23 8.09 21.43
N PHE A 400 -11.35 8.08 20.43
CA PHE A 400 -10.24 9.03 20.30
C PHE A 400 -10.73 10.43 19.94
N VAL A 401 -11.84 10.54 19.20
CA VAL A 401 -12.47 11.83 18.90
C VAL A 401 -13.09 12.44 20.14
N ASP A 402 -13.77 11.63 20.96
CA ASP A 402 -14.49 12.09 22.15
C ASP A 402 -13.56 12.37 23.34
N LYS A 403 -12.50 11.56 23.51
CA LYS A 403 -11.66 11.53 24.72
C LYS A 403 -10.18 11.81 24.47
N GLY A 404 -9.77 11.98 23.21
CA GLY A 404 -8.34 12.08 22.86
C GLY A 404 -7.58 10.82 23.27
N ALA A 405 -6.35 10.99 23.77
CA ALA A 405 -5.52 9.88 24.25
C ALA A 405 -6.16 9.07 25.39
N ALA A 406 -7.04 9.69 26.21
CA ALA A 406 -7.76 8.99 27.28
C ALA A 406 -8.80 7.97 26.76
N GLY A 407 -9.09 7.97 25.45
CA GLY A 407 -9.93 6.96 24.80
C GLY A 407 -9.22 5.62 24.54
N PHE A 408 -7.90 5.55 24.73
CA PHE A 408 -7.08 4.40 24.37
C PHE A 408 -7.59 3.05 24.91
N ASP A 409 -7.79 2.94 26.23
CA ASP A 409 -8.21 1.67 26.85
C ASP A 409 -9.60 1.21 26.36
N GLU A 410 -10.50 2.15 26.09
CA GLU A 410 -11.83 1.84 25.57
C GLU A 410 -11.78 1.40 24.10
N ALA A 411 -10.99 2.09 23.27
CA ALA A 411 -10.75 1.69 21.88
C ALA A 411 -10.16 0.27 21.83
N LEU A 412 -9.15 0.01 22.65
CA LEU A 412 -8.47 -1.27 22.77
C LEU A 412 -9.46 -2.38 23.13
N LYS A 413 -10.27 -2.15 24.17
CA LYS A 413 -11.31 -3.09 24.62
C LYS A 413 -12.31 -3.40 23.50
N LYS A 414 -12.80 -2.39 22.78
CA LYS A 414 -13.74 -2.59 21.66
C LYS A 414 -13.16 -3.46 20.54
N LEU A 415 -11.88 -3.26 20.19
CA LEU A 415 -11.20 -4.08 19.18
C LEU A 415 -11.02 -5.53 19.66
N VAL A 416 -10.63 -5.72 20.91
CA VAL A 416 -10.46 -7.04 21.55
C VAL A 416 -11.77 -7.80 21.64
N ASP A 417 -12.84 -7.16 22.14
CA ASP A 417 -14.16 -7.78 22.30
C ASP A 417 -14.78 -8.18 20.94
N SER A 418 -14.34 -7.56 19.84
CA SER A 418 -14.78 -7.85 18.47
C SER A 418 -13.98 -8.97 17.78
N MET A 419 -12.89 -9.46 18.39
CA MET A 419 -11.96 -10.40 17.77
C MET A 419 -12.59 -11.80 17.59
N PRO A 420 -12.56 -12.39 16.38
CA PRO A 420 -12.97 -13.78 16.18
C PRO A 420 -12.16 -14.75 17.05
N SER A 421 -12.84 -15.69 17.70
CA SER A 421 -12.22 -16.68 18.57
C SER A 421 -11.19 -17.55 17.84
N SER A 422 -10.21 -18.08 18.56
CA SER A 422 -9.24 -19.05 18.02
C SER A 422 -9.91 -20.27 17.41
N ALA A 423 -10.97 -20.80 18.03
CA ALA A 423 -11.69 -21.95 17.49
C ALA A 423 -12.31 -21.66 16.10
N GLU A 424 -12.93 -20.47 15.95
CA GLU A 424 -13.47 -20.03 14.66
C GLU A 424 -12.34 -19.82 13.64
N PHE A 425 -11.30 -19.07 14.02
CA PHE A 425 -10.16 -18.78 13.16
C PHE A 425 -9.50 -20.06 12.62
N LEU A 426 -9.17 -21.01 13.51
CA LEU A 426 -8.54 -22.27 13.16
C LEU A 426 -9.44 -23.12 12.25
N GLY A 427 -10.76 -23.16 12.50
CA GLY A 427 -11.71 -23.88 11.66
C GLY A 427 -11.69 -23.43 10.20
N TYR A 428 -11.68 -22.11 9.96
CA TYR A 428 -11.59 -21.56 8.61
C TYR A 428 -10.18 -21.68 8.01
N PHE A 429 -9.13 -21.46 8.80
CA PHE A 429 -7.76 -21.53 8.31
C PHE A 429 -7.41 -22.94 7.82
N ARG A 430 -7.83 -23.98 8.55
CA ARG A 430 -7.65 -25.39 8.18
C ARG A 430 -8.20 -25.74 6.81
N THR A 431 -9.20 -25.02 6.30
CA THR A 431 -9.78 -25.29 4.98
C THR A 431 -9.31 -24.32 3.89
N LYS A 432 -8.51 -23.30 4.25
CA LYS A 432 -8.15 -22.18 3.38
C LYS A 432 -7.36 -22.60 2.15
N ARG A 433 -7.72 -22.00 1.02
CA ARG A 433 -7.03 -22.11 -0.26
C ARG A 433 -6.52 -20.73 -0.67
N MET A 434 -5.48 -20.70 -1.48
CA MET A 434 -4.93 -19.48 -2.08
C MET A 434 -5.97 -18.87 -3.00
N GLY A 435 -6.47 -17.70 -2.61
CA GLY A 435 -7.19 -16.80 -3.48
C GLY A 435 -6.20 -15.85 -4.16
N THR A 436 -6.11 -14.63 -3.65
CA THR A 436 -5.16 -13.62 -4.15
C THR A 436 -3.75 -13.87 -3.62
N GLN A 437 -2.75 -13.70 -4.50
CA GLN A 437 -1.34 -13.96 -4.18
C GLN A 437 -0.81 -13.07 -3.04
N TYR A 438 -1.23 -11.80 -2.96
CA TYR A 438 -0.75 -10.88 -1.94
C TYR A 438 -1.13 -11.32 -0.52
N VAL A 439 -2.32 -11.92 -0.34
CA VAL A 439 -2.76 -12.45 0.97
C VAL A 439 -1.87 -13.60 1.39
N ALA A 440 -1.70 -14.62 0.53
CA ALA A 440 -0.86 -15.77 0.86
C ALA A 440 0.58 -15.35 1.14
N ARG A 441 1.12 -14.40 0.36
CA ARG A 441 2.46 -13.86 0.57
C ARG A 441 2.58 -13.13 1.91
N TYR A 442 1.64 -12.23 2.21
CA TYR A 442 1.60 -11.50 3.48
C TYR A 442 1.54 -12.49 4.65
N THR A 443 0.66 -13.49 4.59
CA THR A 443 0.53 -14.51 5.63
C THR A 443 1.83 -15.27 5.84
N LEU A 444 2.43 -15.81 4.78
CA LEU A 444 3.65 -16.60 4.89
C LEU A 444 4.83 -15.77 5.36
N ARG A 445 4.93 -14.50 4.93
CA ARG A 445 5.96 -13.56 5.40
C ARG A 445 5.84 -13.35 6.91
N ARG A 446 4.64 -13.01 7.37
CA ARG A 446 4.36 -12.73 8.78
C ARG A 446 4.60 -13.95 9.67
N ILE A 447 4.26 -15.14 9.18
CA ILE A 447 4.59 -16.41 9.85
C ILE A 447 6.11 -16.63 9.88
N GLU A 448 6.82 -16.39 8.78
CA GLU A 448 8.28 -16.54 8.73
C GLU A 448 8.99 -15.58 9.69
N GLU A 449 8.57 -14.31 9.74
CA GLU A 449 9.08 -13.32 10.69
C GLU A 449 8.87 -13.77 12.15
N ALA A 450 7.76 -14.46 12.45
CA ALA A 450 7.48 -15.04 13.77
C ALA A 450 8.31 -16.30 14.07
N LEU A 451 8.61 -17.11 13.05
CA LEU A 451 9.44 -18.32 13.17
C LEU A 451 10.93 -17.99 13.35
N SER A 452 11.36 -16.85 12.83
CA SER A 452 12.76 -16.41 12.84
C SER A 452 12.91 -14.97 13.36
N PRO A 453 12.63 -14.70 14.65
CA PRO A 453 12.76 -13.36 15.20
C PRO A 453 14.21 -12.85 15.08
N GLY A 454 14.39 -11.64 14.53
CA GLY A 454 15.72 -11.01 14.41
C GLY A 454 16.50 -11.34 13.13
N LEU A 455 15.90 -12.05 12.17
CA LEU A 455 16.51 -12.27 10.86
C LEU A 455 16.45 -10.98 10.01
N GLU A 456 17.59 -10.42 9.59
CA GLU A 456 17.68 -9.17 8.81
C GLU A 456 17.42 -9.35 7.29
N TRP A 457 16.54 -10.27 6.90
CA TRP A 457 16.19 -10.45 5.48
C TRP A 457 15.03 -9.53 5.11
N ASN A 458 15.18 -8.81 3.99
CA ASN A 458 14.06 -8.04 3.43
C ASN A 458 13.06 -8.99 2.74
N LEU A 459 12.23 -9.65 3.55
CA LEU A 459 11.12 -10.49 3.12
C LEU A 459 9.95 -9.67 2.57
N LYS A 460 9.91 -8.35 2.77
CA LYS A 460 8.84 -7.50 2.25
C LYS A 460 8.89 -7.36 0.73
N SER A 461 10.07 -7.42 0.11
CA SER A 461 10.24 -7.23 -1.35
C SER A 461 9.59 -8.33 -2.21
N PRO A 462 8.49 -8.03 -2.94
CA PRO A 462 7.79 -9.02 -3.76
C PRO A 462 8.55 -9.43 -5.02
N SER A 463 9.51 -8.62 -5.46
CA SER A 463 10.38 -8.96 -6.59
C SER A 463 11.50 -9.93 -6.22
N LYS A 464 11.91 -9.97 -4.94
CA LYS A 464 13.02 -10.80 -4.46
C LYS A 464 12.54 -12.14 -3.88
N VAL A 465 11.41 -12.12 -3.16
CA VAL A 465 10.86 -13.30 -2.47
C VAL A 465 9.46 -13.60 -3.00
N HIS A 466 9.33 -14.80 -3.56
CA HIS A 466 8.16 -15.29 -4.29
C HIS A 466 7.47 -16.42 -3.53
N ILE A 467 6.21 -16.67 -3.87
CA ILE A 467 5.49 -17.85 -3.39
C ILE A 467 5.91 -19.05 -4.23
N GLU A 468 6.40 -20.10 -3.58
CA GLU A 468 6.65 -21.40 -4.18
C GLU A 468 5.51 -22.38 -3.87
N HIS A 469 5.11 -23.16 -4.87
CA HIS A 469 4.20 -24.29 -4.70
C HIS A 469 5.04 -25.56 -4.56
N ILE A 470 5.04 -26.17 -3.37
CA ILE A 470 5.89 -27.32 -3.08
C ILE A 470 5.52 -28.49 -4.01
N MET A 471 4.26 -28.91 -3.98
CA MET A 471 3.62 -29.64 -5.07
C MET A 471 3.27 -28.65 -6.19
N PRO A 472 3.79 -28.81 -7.41
CA PRO A 472 3.67 -27.83 -8.47
C PRO A 472 2.26 -27.71 -9.02
N GLN A 473 1.98 -26.56 -9.63
CA GLN A 473 0.69 -26.31 -10.30
C GLN A 473 0.48 -27.24 -11.50
N ASN A 474 1.55 -27.56 -12.23
CA ASN A 474 1.53 -28.54 -13.30
C ASN A 474 2.20 -29.83 -12.80
N LEU A 475 1.48 -30.95 -12.84
CA LEU A 475 2.01 -32.25 -12.46
C LEU A 475 2.97 -32.76 -13.53
N SER A 476 4.24 -32.93 -13.17
CA SER A 476 5.20 -33.68 -13.97
C SER A 476 5.04 -35.18 -13.73
N GLN A 477 5.62 -36.01 -14.61
CA GLN A 477 5.53 -37.47 -14.52
C GLN A 477 5.95 -38.03 -13.13
N PRO A 478 7.05 -37.56 -12.49
CA PRO A 478 7.40 -38.01 -11.15
C PRO A 478 6.34 -37.73 -10.08
N TRP A 479 5.58 -36.63 -10.21
CA TRP A 479 4.50 -36.31 -9.28
C TRP A 479 3.27 -37.19 -9.50
N LEU A 480 2.96 -37.54 -10.76
CA LEU A 480 1.89 -38.50 -11.06
C LEU A 480 2.20 -39.87 -10.44
N GLU A 481 3.45 -40.32 -10.55
CA GLU A 481 3.92 -41.56 -9.95
C GLU A 481 3.90 -41.52 -8.42
N ALA A 482 4.37 -40.42 -7.81
CA ALA A 482 4.39 -40.24 -6.37
C ALA A 482 2.98 -40.18 -5.74
N LEU A 483 2.01 -39.56 -6.42
CA LEU A 483 0.63 -39.45 -5.94
C LEU A 483 -0.19 -40.73 -6.17
N GLY A 484 0.24 -41.57 -7.11
CA GLY A 484 -0.41 -42.84 -7.45
C GLY A 484 -1.83 -42.68 -7.99
N ASP A 485 -2.71 -43.61 -7.63
CA ASP A 485 -4.10 -43.60 -8.07
C ASP A 485 -4.82 -42.29 -7.66
N ASN A 486 -5.68 -41.81 -8.56
CA ASN A 486 -6.42 -40.55 -8.40
C ASN A 486 -5.52 -39.31 -8.21
N ALA A 487 -4.30 -39.31 -8.74
CA ALA A 487 -3.35 -38.19 -8.64
C ALA A 487 -3.96 -36.83 -9.01
N VAL A 488 -4.77 -36.75 -10.07
CA VAL A 488 -5.40 -35.51 -10.53
C VAL A 488 -6.40 -34.97 -9.51
N GLU A 489 -7.20 -35.85 -8.89
CA GLU A 489 -8.18 -35.47 -7.86
C GLU A 489 -7.45 -34.98 -6.59
N LYS A 490 -6.48 -35.77 -6.11
CA LYS A 490 -5.62 -35.41 -4.97
C LYS A 490 -4.92 -34.06 -5.19
N HIS A 491 -4.40 -33.83 -6.39
CA HIS A 491 -3.76 -32.56 -6.76
C HIS A 491 -4.75 -31.40 -6.74
N GLY A 492 -5.93 -31.53 -7.37
CA GLY A 492 -6.95 -30.49 -7.36
C GLY A 492 -7.40 -30.09 -5.94
N GLU A 493 -7.45 -31.06 -5.03
CA GLU A 493 -7.77 -30.80 -3.64
C GLU A 493 -6.66 -30.12 -2.85
N ALA A 494 -5.40 -30.34 -3.22
CA ALA A 494 -4.25 -29.96 -2.39
C ALA A 494 -3.38 -28.82 -2.94
N VAL A 495 -3.33 -28.61 -4.26
CA VAL A 495 -2.37 -27.69 -4.90
C VAL A 495 -2.47 -26.25 -4.42
N SER A 496 -3.70 -25.75 -4.22
CA SER A 496 -3.97 -24.38 -3.80
C SER A 496 -3.96 -24.21 -2.27
N ARG A 497 -3.69 -25.26 -1.51
CA ARG A 497 -3.75 -25.22 -0.03
C ARG A 497 -2.57 -24.43 0.52
N TRP A 498 -2.78 -23.66 1.59
CA TRP A 498 -1.70 -22.88 2.18
C TRP A 498 -0.59 -23.76 2.77
N GLY A 499 -0.93 -24.97 3.21
CA GLY A 499 0.08 -25.97 3.59
C GLY A 499 1.05 -26.33 2.47
N ASN A 500 0.64 -26.20 1.20
CA ASN A 500 1.47 -26.45 0.01
C ASN A 500 2.32 -25.25 -0.43
N LEU A 501 2.22 -24.11 0.26
CA LEU A 501 2.91 -22.89 -0.12
C LEU A 501 4.09 -22.59 0.81
N THR A 502 5.16 -22.07 0.24
CA THR A 502 6.30 -21.55 0.99
C THR A 502 6.88 -20.29 0.34
N LEU A 503 7.81 -19.62 1.02
CA LEU A 503 8.54 -18.48 0.47
C LEU A 503 9.90 -18.92 -0.08
N LEU A 504 10.27 -18.42 -1.24
CA LEU A 504 11.54 -18.76 -1.89
C LEU A 504 12.09 -17.58 -2.69
N ALA A 505 13.42 -17.44 -2.71
CA ALA A 505 14.09 -16.43 -3.52
C ALA A 505 13.84 -16.65 -5.02
N GLU A 506 13.73 -15.57 -5.80
CA GLU A 506 13.38 -15.60 -7.23
C GLU A 506 14.20 -16.62 -8.03
N LYS A 507 15.53 -16.66 -7.83
CA LYS A 507 16.42 -17.58 -8.54
C LYS A 507 16.07 -19.04 -8.24
N LEU A 508 15.96 -19.40 -6.97
CA LEU A 508 15.65 -20.76 -6.54
C LEU A 508 14.22 -21.16 -6.92
N ASN A 509 13.28 -20.22 -6.90
CA ASN A 509 11.90 -20.45 -7.35
C ASN A 509 11.86 -20.83 -8.85
N ARG A 510 12.65 -20.14 -9.69
CA ARG A 510 12.79 -20.47 -11.11
C ARG A 510 13.49 -21.81 -11.38
N GLU A 511 14.32 -22.28 -10.45
CA GLU A 511 14.98 -23.58 -10.53
C GLU A 511 14.04 -24.71 -10.07
N ALA A 512 13.22 -24.48 -9.04
CA ALA A 512 12.34 -25.49 -8.46
C ALA A 512 11.21 -25.94 -9.40
N ARG A 513 10.44 -24.98 -9.96
CA ARG A 513 9.35 -25.21 -10.93
C ARG A 513 8.51 -26.47 -10.67
N ASP A 514 8.45 -27.38 -11.65
CA ASP A 514 7.71 -28.64 -11.70
C ASP A 514 8.57 -29.86 -11.37
N SER A 515 9.76 -29.63 -10.81
CA SER A 515 10.66 -30.68 -10.36
C SER A 515 10.00 -31.57 -9.30
N SER A 516 10.46 -32.81 -9.19
CA SER A 516 10.03 -33.73 -8.12
C SER A 516 10.34 -33.17 -6.73
N PHE A 517 9.65 -33.66 -5.71
CA PHE A 517 9.88 -33.20 -4.34
C PHE A 517 11.34 -33.37 -3.90
N ASP A 518 11.98 -34.50 -4.20
CA ASP A 518 13.39 -34.73 -3.87
C ASP A 518 14.35 -33.76 -4.57
N ALA A 519 14.05 -33.38 -5.82
CA ALA A 519 14.83 -32.37 -6.52
C ALA A 519 14.64 -30.99 -5.88
N LYS A 520 13.40 -30.64 -5.49
CA LYS A 520 13.11 -29.40 -4.78
C LYS A 520 13.80 -29.32 -3.41
N LYS A 521 13.83 -30.41 -2.63
CA LYS A 521 14.58 -30.46 -1.35
C LYS A 521 16.04 -30.06 -1.51
N LYS A 522 16.71 -30.50 -2.59
CA LYS A 522 18.09 -30.10 -2.91
C LYS A 522 18.19 -28.60 -3.24
N ILE A 523 17.23 -28.03 -3.95
CA ILE A 523 17.18 -26.59 -4.25
C ILE A 523 16.93 -25.78 -2.99
N TYR A 524 16.04 -26.25 -2.11
CA TYR A 524 15.77 -25.66 -0.81
C TYR A 524 16.99 -25.69 0.11
N SER A 525 17.98 -26.55 -0.16
CA SER A 525 19.25 -26.58 0.58
C SER A 525 20.34 -25.64 0.06
N GLY A 526 20.17 -25.04 -1.13
CA GLY A 526 21.12 -24.07 -1.69
C GLY A 526 21.03 -22.69 -1.01
N ASP A 527 22.05 -21.85 -1.13
CA ASP A 527 22.00 -20.43 -0.70
C ASP A 527 21.12 -19.61 -1.68
N PRO A 528 20.06 -18.88 -1.24
CA PRO A 528 19.64 -18.56 0.13
C PRO A 528 18.50 -19.43 0.70
N GLY A 529 18.19 -20.56 0.08
CA GLY A 529 17.18 -21.55 0.51
C GLY A 529 17.39 -22.11 1.92
N SER A 530 18.58 -22.00 2.51
CA SER A 530 18.81 -22.32 3.93
C SER A 530 18.38 -21.24 4.93
N ALA A 531 18.05 -20.02 4.49
CA ALA A 531 17.77 -18.88 5.38
C ALA A 531 16.29 -18.69 5.76
N ILE A 532 15.35 -19.16 4.92
CA ILE A 532 13.90 -19.10 5.21
C ILE A 532 13.51 -20.35 6.00
N ARG A 533 13.15 -20.17 7.26
CA ARG A 533 12.91 -21.27 8.21
C ARG A 533 11.79 -22.19 7.76
N MET A 534 10.64 -21.65 7.34
CA MET A 534 9.51 -22.46 6.89
C MET A 534 9.80 -23.33 5.66
N THR A 535 10.78 -22.91 4.84
CA THR A 535 11.24 -23.67 3.67
C THR A 535 12.28 -24.71 4.08
N SER A 536 13.22 -24.34 4.98
CA SER A 536 14.21 -25.27 5.50
C SER A 536 13.60 -26.48 6.22
N LEU A 537 12.45 -26.29 6.89
CA LEU A 537 11.72 -27.36 7.57
C LEU A 537 11.21 -28.45 6.62
N LEU A 538 10.96 -28.12 5.34
CA LEU A 538 10.51 -29.09 4.34
C LEU A 538 11.58 -30.14 3.99
N GLN A 539 12.83 -29.91 4.38
CA GLN A 539 13.91 -30.87 4.14
C GLN A 539 13.80 -32.12 5.02
N THR A 540 13.05 -32.06 6.14
CA THR A 540 12.85 -33.21 7.03
C THR A 540 11.78 -34.18 6.53
N GLU A 541 11.10 -33.85 5.44
CA GLU A 541 10.01 -34.64 4.88
C GLU A 541 10.54 -35.65 3.86
N ASP A 542 10.14 -36.91 3.97
CA ASP A 542 10.52 -37.93 3.00
C ASP A 542 9.68 -37.86 1.73
N HIS A 543 8.37 -37.65 1.89
CA HIS A 543 7.38 -37.55 0.84
C HIS A 543 6.58 -36.25 0.95
N TRP A 544 5.87 -35.87 -0.12
CA TRP A 544 4.99 -34.71 -0.11
C TRP A 544 3.70 -35.00 -0.87
N GLY A 545 2.58 -34.86 -0.20
CA GLY A 545 1.25 -35.11 -0.75
C GLY A 545 0.16 -34.48 0.12
N PRO A 546 -1.11 -34.85 -0.12
CA PRO A 546 -2.25 -34.27 0.59
C PRO A 546 -2.19 -34.38 2.12
N SER A 547 -1.67 -35.49 2.66
CA SER A 547 -1.51 -35.70 4.11
C SER A 547 -0.51 -34.71 4.71
N GLU A 548 0.64 -34.52 4.07
CA GLU A 548 1.70 -33.62 4.55
C GLU A 548 1.26 -32.17 4.45
N ILE A 549 0.57 -31.84 3.35
CA ILE A 549 -0.03 -30.52 3.14
C ILE A 549 -1.09 -30.22 4.22
N ASP A 550 -1.92 -31.19 4.60
CA ASP A 550 -2.92 -30.97 5.64
C ASP A 550 -2.27 -30.73 7.01
N ALA A 551 -1.34 -31.59 7.44
CA ALA A 551 -0.68 -31.44 8.73
C ALA A 551 0.18 -30.16 8.79
N ARG A 552 0.89 -29.79 7.71
CA ARG A 552 1.58 -28.50 7.63
C ARG A 552 0.60 -27.33 7.69
N GLN A 553 -0.57 -27.41 7.05
CA GLN A 553 -1.58 -26.36 7.13
C GLN A 553 -2.16 -26.21 8.54
N GLN A 554 -2.34 -27.31 9.27
CA GLN A 554 -2.75 -27.27 10.68
C GLN A 554 -1.69 -26.59 11.54
N TRP A 555 -0.41 -26.87 11.33
CA TRP A 555 0.68 -26.20 12.02
C TRP A 555 0.76 -24.70 11.68
N LEU A 556 0.68 -24.33 10.41
CA LEU A 556 0.60 -22.92 9.99
C LEU A 556 -0.59 -22.21 10.65
N ALA A 557 -1.74 -22.89 10.78
CA ALA A 557 -2.92 -22.34 11.43
C ALA A 557 -2.65 -22.00 12.91
N GLN A 558 -1.93 -22.86 13.62
CA GLN A 558 -1.58 -22.63 15.03
C GLN A 558 -0.61 -21.45 15.19
N VAL A 559 0.44 -21.38 14.35
CA VAL A 559 1.36 -20.23 14.36
C VAL A 559 0.61 -18.93 14.05
N ALA A 560 -0.26 -18.97 13.04
CA ALA A 560 -1.09 -17.83 12.66
C ALA A 560 -2.05 -17.41 13.77
N ASP A 561 -2.69 -18.36 14.45
CA ASP A 561 -3.60 -18.05 15.56
C ASP A 561 -2.87 -17.28 16.67
N GLN A 562 -1.66 -17.71 17.04
CA GLN A 562 -0.84 -17.00 18.02
C GLN A 562 -0.43 -15.61 17.53
N LEU A 563 0.01 -15.50 16.26
CA LEU A 563 0.50 -14.24 15.72
C LEU A 563 -0.58 -13.15 15.63
N TRP A 564 -1.78 -13.51 15.19
CA TRP A 564 -2.91 -12.59 15.05
C TRP A 564 -3.88 -12.69 16.23
N SER A 565 -3.47 -13.22 17.40
CA SER A 565 -4.26 -13.13 18.63
C SER A 565 -4.16 -11.74 19.27
N VAL A 566 -4.93 -11.51 20.34
CA VAL A 566 -4.84 -10.28 21.12
C VAL A 566 -3.46 -10.13 21.75
N GLU A 567 -2.90 -11.24 22.27
CA GLU A 567 -1.58 -11.30 22.88
C GLU A 567 -0.47 -11.11 21.83
N GLY A 568 -0.54 -11.81 20.70
CA GLY A 568 0.45 -11.69 19.63
C GLY A 568 0.47 -10.31 18.96
N ALA A 569 -0.69 -9.66 18.85
CA ALA A 569 -0.80 -8.28 18.39
C ALA A 569 -0.23 -7.28 19.41
N ALA A 570 -0.29 -7.58 20.71
CA ALA A 570 0.24 -6.72 21.76
C ALA A 570 1.76 -6.84 21.92
N ASP A 571 2.31 -8.06 21.81
CA ASP A 571 3.74 -8.32 21.89
C ASP A 571 4.16 -9.47 20.97
N SER A 572 4.89 -9.16 19.90
CA SER A 572 5.44 -10.16 18.98
C SER A 572 6.38 -11.18 19.66
N LYS A 573 7.00 -10.84 20.79
CA LYS A 573 7.86 -11.77 21.55
C LYS A 573 7.07 -12.82 22.34
N SER A 574 5.76 -12.60 22.54
CA SER A 574 4.88 -13.54 23.21
C SER A 574 4.44 -14.71 22.32
N VAL A 575 4.69 -14.62 21.00
CA VAL A 575 4.30 -15.64 20.03
C VAL A 575 5.14 -16.91 20.23
N GLN A 576 4.56 -17.92 20.88
CA GLN A 576 5.16 -19.25 20.99
C GLN A 576 4.84 -20.06 19.73
N THR A 577 5.90 -20.46 19.00
CA THR A 577 5.72 -21.26 17.78
C THR A 577 5.63 -22.75 18.14
N PRO A 578 4.55 -23.46 17.78
CA PRO A 578 4.44 -24.89 18.02
C PRO A 578 5.55 -25.66 17.28
N PRO A 579 5.99 -26.82 17.81
CA PRO A 579 6.93 -27.68 17.11
C PRO A 579 6.37 -28.08 15.75
N TYR A 580 7.24 -28.13 14.74
CA TYR A 580 6.85 -28.51 13.39
C TYR A 580 6.43 -29.99 13.36
N PRO A 581 5.27 -30.33 12.76
CA PRO A 581 4.58 -31.61 12.95
C PRO A 581 5.35 -32.85 12.47
N PHE A 582 6.38 -32.66 11.66
CA PHE A 582 7.19 -33.74 11.08
C PHE A 582 8.65 -33.71 11.53
N VAL A 583 8.98 -32.90 12.54
CA VAL A 583 10.18 -33.18 13.34
C VAL A 583 9.80 -34.32 14.27
N ASP A 584 10.01 -35.54 13.79
CA ASP A 584 9.82 -36.72 14.61
C ASP A 584 10.79 -36.60 15.81
N LEU A 585 10.23 -36.53 17.03
CA LEU A 585 11.03 -36.56 18.25
C LEU A 585 11.88 -37.84 18.28
N GLU A 586 11.39 -38.92 17.67
CA GLU A 586 12.13 -40.17 17.51
C GLU A 586 13.28 -40.02 16.52
N ASP A 587 13.13 -39.27 15.42
CA ASP A 587 14.22 -38.97 14.48
C ASP A 587 15.26 -38.01 15.08
N ALA A 588 14.84 -36.98 15.82
CA ALA A 588 15.78 -36.11 16.54
C ALA A 588 16.62 -36.90 17.58
N VAL A 589 15.98 -37.85 18.29
CA VAL A 589 16.64 -38.78 19.21
C VAL A 589 17.55 -39.75 18.45
N ASN A 590 17.12 -40.28 17.31
CA ASN A 590 17.89 -41.22 16.50
C ASN A 590 19.10 -40.55 15.82
N GLN A 591 18.95 -39.33 15.31
CA GLN A 591 20.05 -38.51 14.80
C GLN A 591 21.06 -38.19 15.90
N LEU A 592 20.58 -37.83 17.10
CA LEU A 592 21.46 -37.62 18.25
C LEU A 592 22.21 -38.90 18.61
N ARG A 593 21.51 -40.04 18.71
CA ARG A 593 22.10 -41.35 18.99
C ARG A 593 23.11 -41.76 17.91
N SER A 594 22.85 -41.45 16.64
CA SER A 594 23.76 -41.69 15.52
C SER A 594 25.02 -40.83 15.61
N LEU A 595 24.89 -39.54 15.93
CA LEU A 595 26.03 -38.66 16.18
C LEU A 595 26.89 -39.16 17.34
N ILE A 596 26.25 -39.60 18.43
CA ILE A 596 26.94 -40.20 19.59
C ILE A 596 27.65 -41.49 19.20
N ALA A 597 26.99 -42.38 18.46
CA ALA A 597 27.55 -43.66 18.02
C ALA A 597 28.74 -43.51 17.06
N ASN A 598 28.81 -42.41 16.30
CA ASN A 598 29.92 -42.11 15.41
C ASN A 598 31.12 -41.46 16.13
N HIS A 599 31.04 -41.27 17.45
CA HIS A 599 32.06 -40.65 18.31
C HIS A 599 32.44 -39.21 17.88
N GLU A 600 33.38 -38.60 18.60
CA GLU A 600 33.89 -37.27 18.23
C GLU A 600 34.64 -37.30 16.90
N THR A 601 34.36 -36.32 16.05
CA THR A 601 34.96 -36.17 14.71
C THR A 601 35.39 -34.73 14.48
N SER A 602 35.99 -34.40 13.34
CA SER A 602 36.30 -33.00 13.01
C SER A 602 35.09 -32.07 12.99
N ALA A 603 33.88 -32.61 12.83
CA ALA A 603 32.62 -31.88 12.80
C ALA A 603 31.71 -32.16 13.99
N VAL A 604 32.10 -33.00 14.96
CA VAL A 604 31.27 -33.34 16.13
C VAL A 604 32.13 -33.38 17.40
N GLU A 605 31.69 -32.69 18.45
CA GLU A 605 32.38 -32.65 19.75
C GLU A 605 31.37 -32.85 20.88
N PHE A 606 31.75 -33.60 21.92
CA PHE A 606 30.95 -33.84 23.12
C PHE A 606 31.48 -33.04 24.30
N LYS A 607 30.57 -32.57 25.15
CA LYS A 607 30.88 -31.93 26.43
C LYS A 607 29.89 -32.41 27.48
N SER A 608 30.42 -32.93 28.58
CA SER A 608 29.61 -33.45 29.69
C SER A 608 28.69 -32.39 30.30
N THR A 609 29.16 -31.15 30.39
CA THR A 609 28.44 -29.99 30.92
C THR A 609 28.93 -28.71 30.24
N ALA A 610 28.18 -27.62 30.39
CA ALA A 610 28.58 -26.31 29.89
C ALA A 610 29.22 -25.41 30.96
N ARG A 611 28.87 -25.61 32.23
CA ARG A 611 29.21 -24.67 33.32
C ARG A 611 29.59 -25.36 34.61
N THR A 612 29.06 -26.55 34.88
CA THR A 612 29.21 -27.25 36.16
C THR A 612 30.30 -28.31 36.08
N ASN A 613 31.27 -28.26 37.00
CA ASN A 613 32.25 -29.32 37.15
C ASN A 613 31.65 -30.48 37.95
N LEU A 614 31.44 -31.62 37.28
CA LEU A 614 30.73 -32.78 37.84
C LEU A 614 31.40 -33.42 39.08
N HIS A 615 32.70 -33.16 39.32
CA HIS A 615 33.38 -33.67 40.51
C HIS A 615 33.17 -32.77 41.75
N THR A 616 32.99 -31.47 41.53
CA THR A 616 32.89 -30.47 42.61
C THR A 616 31.48 -29.91 42.78
N ASP A 617 30.57 -30.19 41.82
CA ASP A 617 29.22 -29.63 41.68
C ASP A 617 29.20 -28.09 41.79
N LYS A 618 30.27 -27.45 41.29
CA LYS A 618 30.46 -26.01 41.28
C LYS A 618 30.62 -25.50 39.85
N LYS A 619 30.25 -24.23 39.65
CA LYS A 619 30.53 -23.50 38.41
C LYS A 619 32.04 -23.42 38.17
N ASP A 620 32.46 -23.76 36.96
CA ASP A 620 33.86 -23.80 36.53
C ASP A 620 34.07 -22.99 35.24
N PRO A 621 34.78 -21.84 35.32
CA PRO A 621 35.06 -20.99 34.16
C PRO A 621 35.84 -21.70 33.04
N GLU A 622 36.63 -22.73 33.34
CA GLU A 622 37.39 -23.45 32.31
C GLU A 622 36.47 -24.34 31.46
N ILE A 623 35.35 -24.81 32.01
CA ILE A 623 34.32 -25.54 31.24
C ILE A 623 33.59 -24.58 30.29
N GLU A 624 33.16 -23.41 30.77
CA GLU A 624 32.56 -22.39 29.90
C GLU A 624 33.52 -22.00 28.76
N LYS A 625 34.81 -21.85 29.08
CA LYS A 625 35.85 -21.57 28.11
C LYS A 625 36.01 -22.69 27.08
N ALA A 626 35.90 -23.95 27.48
CA ALA A 626 35.93 -25.08 26.55
C ALA A 626 34.78 -25.02 25.53
N ILE A 627 33.57 -24.64 25.97
CA ILE A 627 32.42 -24.40 25.07
C ILE A 627 32.77 -23.31 24.04
N GLY A 628 33.28 -22.16 24.50
CA GLY A 628 33.67 -21.06 23.62
C GLY A 628 34.74 -21.43 22.60
N LYS A 629 35.75 -22.21 23.02
CA LYS A 629 36.80 -22.73 22.11
C LYS A 629 36.20 -23.58 21.00
N THR A 630 35.34 -24.53 21.36
CA THR A 630 34.72 -25.43 20.38
C THR A 630 33.82 -24.70 19.40
N LEU A 631 32.95 -23.80 19.88
CA LEU A 631 32.08 -23.01 19.01
C LEU A 631 32.89 -22.15 18.02
N THR A 632 33.93 -21.49 18.52
CA THR A 632 34.84 -20.68 17.67
C THR A 632 35.57 -21.54 16.65
N ALA A 633 36.04 -22.73 17.06
CA ALA A 633 36.76 -23.66 16.20
C ALA A 633 35.88 -24.22 15.07
N PHE A 634 34.62 -24.55 15.36
CA PHE A 634 33.67 -24.97 14.33
C PHE A 634 33.32 -23.84 13.37
N ALA A 635 33.10 -22.62 13.87
CA ALA A 635 32.83 -21.46 13.03
C ALA A 635 34.01 -21.18 12.07
N ASN A 636 35.25 -21.36 12.51
CA ASN A 636 36.44 -21.18 11.67
C ASN A 636 36.74 -22.36 10.72
N SER A 637 36.02 -23.47 10.83
CA SER A 637 36.22 -24.65 9.97
C SER A 637 35.59 -24.44 8.58
N LYS A 638 35.91 -25.31 7.62
CA LYS A 638 35.29 -25.28 6.27
C LYS A 638 33.85 -25.79 6.25
N GLU A 639 33.54 -26.73 7.13
CA GLU A 639 32.27 -27.47 7.11
C GLU A 639 31.34 -27.08 8.26
N GLY A 640 31.81 -26.28 9.23
CA GLY A 640 31.12 -26.05 10.49
C GLY A 640 31.31 -27.19 11.48
N GLY A 641 30.31 -27.43 12.32
CA GLY A 641 30.21 -28.62 13.17
C GLY A 641 29.07 -28.57 14.18
N THR A 642 28.93 -29.63 14.95
CA THR A 642 27.90 -29.83 15.97
C THR A 642 28.55 -30.08 17.33
N LEU A 643 28.19 -29.25 18.32
CA LEU A 643 28.55 -29.46 19.72
C LEU A 643 27.37 -30.09 20.46
N LEU A 644 27.58 -31.23 21.12
CA LEU A 644 26.61 -31.86 22.03
C LEU A 644 27.03 -31.62 23.48
N ILE A 645 26.13 -31.02 24.26
CA ILE A 645 26.33 -30.71 25.68
C ILE A 645 25.38 -31.57 26.52
N GLY A 646 25.90 -32.19 27.57
CA GLY A 646 25.21 -33.22 28.34
C GLY A 646 25.54 -34.64 27.89
N VAL A 647 26.66 -34.82 27.18
CA VAL A 647 27.17 -36.12 26.70
C VAL A 647 28.64 -36.24 27.10
N SER A 648 29.03 -37.36 27.70
CA SER A 648 30.44 -37.62 28.05
C SER A 648 31.27 -38.02 26.83
N ASP A 649 32.59 -37.99 27.00
CA ASP A 649 33.56 -38.33 25.94
C ASP A 649 33.38 -39.78 25.40
N ASP A 650 32.85 -40.70 26.22
CA ASP A 650 32.51 -42.07 25.83
C ASP A 650 31.08 -42.23 25.27
N GLY A 651 30.33 -41.13 25.13
CA GLY A 651 28.99 -41.09 24.55
C GLY A 651 27.84 -41.34 25.53
N ALA A 652 28.10 -41.43 26.85
CA ALA A 652 27.03 -41.59 27.82
C ALA A 652 26.21 -40.30 28.01
N ILE A 653 24.90 -40.44 28.13
CA ILE A 653 23.97 -39.30 28.25
C ILE A 653 23.93 -38.86 29.72
N LEU A 654 24.49 -37.69 29.99
CA LEU A 654 24.61 -37.10 31.32
C LEU A 654 23.48 -36.11 31.61
N GLY A 655 23.07 -35.34 30.59
CA GLY A 655 22.08 -34.28 30.69
C GLY A 655 22.69 -32.92 31.07
N ILE A 656 21.99 -31.83 30.78
CA ILE A 656 22.41 -30.45 31.11
C ILE A 656 21.78 -29.91 32.41
N GLU A 657 20.99 -30.72 33.12
CA GLU A 657 20.25 -30.31 34.32
C GLU A 657 21.17 -29.78 35.44
N SER A 658 22.42 -30.27 35.51
CA SER A 658 23.42 -29.77 36.46
C SER A 658 23.82 -28.32 36.21
N ASP A 659 23.64 -27.80 35.00
CA ASP A 659 23.96 -26.42 34.63
C ASP A 659 22.82 -25.45 34.95
N TYR A 660 21.59 -25.94 35.15
CA TYR A 660 20.41 -25.10 35.43
C TYR A 660 20.57 -24.24 36.69
N LYS A 661 21.34 -24.69 37.68
CA LYS A 661 21.63 -23.93 38.91
C LYS A 661 22.31 -22.56 38.65
N TYR A 662 22.92 -22.38 37.48
CA TYR A 662 23.73 -21.20 37.17
C TYR A 662 23.15 -20.32 36.07
N VAL A 663 22.01 -20.69 35.48
CA VAL A 663 21.33 -19.92 34.42
C VAL A 663 20.10 -19.20 34.98
N LYS A 664 19.60 -18.17 34.28
CA LYS A 664 18.39 -17.43 34.71
C LYS A 664 17.19 -18.39 34.77
N ASN A 665 16.27 -18.20 35.71
CA ASN A 665 15.05 -19.02 35.91
C ASN A 665 15.27 -20.50 36.29
N GLY A 666 16.50 -21.04 36.19
CA GLY A 666 16.80 -22.40 36.65
C GLY A 666 16.24 -23.51 35.77
N ASP A 667 16.03 -23.23 34.49
CA ASP A 667 15.37 -24.14 33.55
C ASP A 667 16.05 -24.14 32.17
N ARG A 668 15.47 -24.91 31.24
CA ARG A 668 15.92 -25.05 29.85
C ARG A 668 15.96 -23.73 29.10
N ASP A 669 14.96 -22.88 29.28
CA ASP A 669 14.88 -21.56 28.61
C ASP A 669 15.98 -20.64 29.11
N GLY A 670 16.24 -20.68 30.42
CA GLY A 670 17.41 -20.07 31.05
C GLY A 670 18.72 -20.48 30.42
N PHE A 671 18.89 -21.77 30.14
CA PHE A 671 20.09 -22.31 29.49
C PHE A 671 20.22 -21.84 28.04
N ALA A 672 19.13 -21.84 27.27
CA ALA A 672 19.12 -21.35 25.88
C ALA A 672 19.53 -19.86 25.80
N LEU A 673 18.99 -19.04 26.71
CA LEU A 673 19.38 -17.63 26.84
C LEU A 673 20.86 -17.50 27.19
N TRP A 674 21.37 -18.31 28.12
CA TRP A 674 22.78 -18.29 28.47
C TRP A 674 23.69 -18.61 27.29
N VAL A 675 23.39 -19.64 26.48
CA VAL A 675 24.19 -19.96 25.27
C VAL A 675 24.26 -18.75 24.33
N THR A 676 23.12 -18.10 24.11
CA THR A 676 23.00 -16.92 23.25
C THR A 676 23.82 -15.74 23.79
N ASP A 677 23.65 -15.42 25.08
CA ASP A 677 24.38 -14.35 25.77
C ASP A 677 25.89 -14.64 25.78
N PHE A 678 26.29 -15.88 26.06
CA PHE A 678 27.68 -16.30 26.10
C PHE A 678 28.37 -16.11 24.75
N VAL A 679 27.73 -16.53 23.66
CA VAL A 679 28.27 -16.36 22.31
C VAL A 679 28.38 -14.87 21.97
N LYS A 680 27.35 -14.08 22.27
CA LYS A 680 27.33 -12.64 22.01
C LYS A 680 28.42 -11.87 22.78
N GLU A 681 28.71 -12.27 24.01
CA GLU A 681 29.68 -11.60 24.88
C GLU A 681 31.11 -12.06 24.64
N ARG A 682 31.30 -13.33 24.27
CA ARG A 682 32.63 -13.97 24.25
C ARG A 682 33.14 -14.27 22.85
N ILE A 683 32.31 -14.31 21.82
CA ILE A 683 32.71 -14.59 20.44
C ILE A 683 32.28 -13.40 19.57
N ASP A 684 33.11 -13.02 18.60
CA ASP A 684 32.84 -11.85 17.74
C ASP A 684 31.41 -11.86 17.13
N GLN A 685 30.83 -10.64 16.98
CA GLN A 685 29.39 -10.34 16.87
C GLN A 685 28.59 -11.00 15.72
N LEU A 686 29.21 -11.79 14.86
CA LEU A 686 28.60 -12.32 13.62
C LEU A 686 27.84 -13.65 13.78
N ILE A 687 27.88 -14.30 14.96
CA ILE A 687 27.44 -15.69 15.15
C ILE A 687 26.03 -15.90 15.76
N PRO A 688 25.49 -15.08 16.70
CA PRO A 688 24.31 -15.48 17.48
C PRO A 688 23.07 -15.87 16.65
N GLY A 689 22.81 -15.18 15.52
CA GLY A 689 21.68 -15.50 14.62
C GLY A 689 21.91 -16.67 13.67
N ARG A 690 23.10 -17.27 13.66
CA ARG A 690 23.49 -18.38 12.78
C ARG A 690 23.59 -19.73 13.49
N LEU A 691 23.64 -19.74 14.82
CA LEU A 691 23.65 -20.99 15.59
C LEU A 691 22.26 -21.58 15.65
N LYS A 692 22.16 -22.90 15.42
CA LYS A 692 20.92 -23.64 15.68
C LYS A 692 21.09 -24.40 16.99
N VAL A 693 20.47 -23.89 18.06
CA VAL A 693 20.40 -24.55 19.36
C VAL A 693 19.12 -25.37 19.44
N THR A 694 19.26 -26.68 19.65
CA THR A 694 18.14 -27.63 19.79
C THR A 694 18.32 -28.41 21.09
N PHE A 695 17.23 -28.73 21.77
CA PHE A 695 17.27 -29.57 22.96
C PHE A 695 16.51 -30.86 22.68
N VAL A 696 17.15 -31.98 22.97
CA VAL A 696 16.61 -33.32 22.73
C VAL A 696 16.55 -34.05 24.07
N GLU A 697 15.38 -34.56 24.45
CA GLU A 697 15.24 -35.41 25.62
C GLU A 697 15.54 -36.87 25.24
N VAL A 698 16.50 -37.47 25.93
CA VAL A 698 16.84 -38.89 25.76
C VAL A 698 16.93 -39.52 27.14
N ASP A 699 16.17 -40.61 27.35
CA ASP A 699 16.15 -41.38 28.60
C ASP A 699 15.91 -40.51 29.85
N GLY A 700 15.05 -39.49 29.72
CA GLY A 700 14.68 -38.56 30.80
C GLY A 700 15.71 -37.47 31.12
N LYS A 701 16.70 -37.29 30.25
CA LYS A 701 17.75 -36.26 30.37
C LYS A 701 17.78 -35.37 29.14
N THR A 702 18.07 -34.09 29.34
CA THR A 702 18.11 -33.09 28.27
C THR A 702 19.52 -32.96 27.71
N VAL A 703 19.71 -33.21 26.41
CA VAL A 703 20.95 -32.91 25.69
C VAL A 703 20.77 -31.64 24.86
N CYS A 704 21.70 -30.70 24.99
CA CYS A 704 21.73 -29.50 24.15
C CYS A 704 22.63 -29.74 22.94
N ARG A 705 22.07 -29.62 21.74
CA ARG A 705 22.75 -29.68 20.47
C ARG A 705 22.91 -28.27 19.91
N VAL A 706 24.13 -27.87 19.62
CA VAL A 706 24.45 -26.59 18.98
C VAL A 706 25.08 -26.86 17.63
N ASP A 707 24.34 -26.63 16.55
CA ASP A 707 24.89 -26.69 15.19
C ASP A 707 25.48 -25.31 14.83
N VAL A 708 26.75 -25.32 14.44
CA VAL A 708 27.58 -24.16 14.14
C VAL A 708 27.93 -24.17 12.64
N PRO A 709 27.35 -23.27 11.84
CA PRO A 709 27.72 -23.18 10.43
C PRO A 709 29.11 -22.56 10.26
N PRO A 710 29.79 -22.82 9.12
CA PRO A 710 31.04 -22.16 8.79
C PRO A 710 30.86 -20.64 8.66
N SER A 711 31.80 -19.88 9.23
CA SER A 711 31.80 -18.43 9.20
C SER A 711 32.33 -17.88 7.87
N PRO A 712 31.78 -16.76 7.36
CA PRO A 712 32.30 -16.07 6.19
C PRO A 712 33.57 -15.26 6.50
N GLU A 713 33.88 -15.02 7.77
CA GLU A 713 35.04 -14.28 8.23
C GLU A 713 35.71 -14.95 9.45
N PRO A 714 36.99 -14.68 9.75
CA PRO A 714 37.71 -15.23 10.91
C PRO A 714 37.07 -14.83 12.24
N MET A 715 36.72 -15.81 13.07
CA MET A 715 36.07 -15.61 14.38
C MET A 715 37.07 -15.79 15.52
N PHE A 716 36.98 -14.92 16.53
CA PHE A 716 37.84 -14.96 17.71
C PHE A 716 37.02 -15.12 19.00
N LEU A 717 37.61 -15.85 19.95
CA LEU A 717 37.11 -15.97 21.31
C LEU A 717 37.81 -14.93 22.19
N SER A 718 37.04 -14.09 22.86
CA SER A 718 37.50 -13.15 23.88
C SER A 718 37.74 -13.88 25.21
N ASP A 719 39.00 -13.86 25.64
CA ASP A 719 39.52 -14.50 26.85
C ASP A 719 40.46 -13.53 27.57
N ASN A 720 40.00 -12.91 28.67
CA ASN A 720 40.77 -11.95 29.48
C ASN A 720 41.43 -10.81 28.66
N ALA A 721 40.64 -10.17 27.78
CA ALA A 721 41.05 -9.09 26.87
C ALA A 721 42.02 -9.50 25.74
N LEU A 722 42.25 -10.80 25.54
CA LEU A 722 42.94 -11.34 24.35
C LEU A 722 41.92 -12.01 23.43
N ASN A 723 42.02 -11.71 22.13
CA ASN A 723 41.24 -12.37 21.09
C ASN A 723 42.04 -13.57 20.56
N ARG A 724 41.53 -14.77 20.81
CA ARG A 724 42.22 -16.03 20.49
C ARG A 724 41.50 -16.75 19.36
N PHE A 725 42.27 -17.28 18.42
CA PHE A 725 41.75 -17.93 17.22
C PHE A 725 41.88 -19.45 17.34
N PHE A 726 40.76 -20.15 17.23
CA PHE A 726 40.72 -21.60 17.35
C PHE A 726 40.24 -22.25 16.05
N VAL A 727 40.74 -23.44 15.74
CA VAL A 727 40.32 -24.26 14.60
C VAL A 727 40.24 -25.73 14.99
N ARG A 728 39.40 -26.50 14.29
CA ARG A 728 39.40 -27.96 14.37
C ARG A 728 40.51 -28.55 13.50
N GLN A 729 41.36 -29.38 14.09
CA GLN A 729 42.33 -30.21 13.37
C GLN A 729 42.14 -31.66 13.82
N GLY A 730 41.53 -32.49 12.96
CA GLY A 730 41.06 -33.80 13.39
C GLY A 730 40.00 -33.67 14.50
N ASN A 731 40.12 -34.46 15.57
CA ASN A 731 39.24 -34.40 16.74
C ASN A 731 39.71 -33.43 17.84
N ALA A 732 40.71 -32.58 17.57
CA ALA A 732 41.25 -31.63 18.54
C ALA A 732 40.95 -30.18 18.17
N THR A 733 40.72 -29.36 19.19
CA THR A 733 40.59 -27.91 19.06
C THR A 733 41.93 -27.25 19.36
N ASN A 734 42.57 -26.71 18.34
CA ASN A 734 43.89 -26.08 18.44
C ASN A 734 43.77 -24.57 18.30
N GLU A 735 44.58 -23.84 19.07
CA GLU A 735 44.76 -22.41 18.90
C GLU A 735 45.83 -22.15 17.83
N LEU A 736 45.53 -21.29 16.87
CA LEU A 736 46.54 -20.81 15.91
C LEU A 736 46.92 -19.36 16.25
N SER A 737 48.20 -19.04 16.07
CA SER A 737 48.71 -17.69 16.25
C SER A 737 49.82 -17.39 15.23
N GLY A 738 50.17 -16.11 15.07
CA GLY A 738 51.27 -15.67 14.20
C GLY A 738 51.13 -16.15 12.74
N ASN A 739 52.20 -16.75 12.21
CA ASN A 739 52.28 -17.18 10.80
C ASN A 739 51.28 -18.30 10.46
N GLU A 740 50.96 -19.19 11.41
CA GLU A 740 50.04 -20.31 11.17
C GLU A 740 48.60 -19.81 10.99
N LEU A 741 48.18 -18.84 11.80
CA LEU A 741 46.89 -18.16 11.64
C LEU A 741 46.82 -17.47 10.28
N PHE A 742 47.85 -16.70 9.91
CA PHE A 742 47.87 -15.97 8.64
C PHE A 742 47.74 -16.92 7.44
N LYS A 743 48.45 -18.05 7.46
CA LYS A 743 48.37 -19.08 6.42
C LYS A 743 46.97 -19.70 6.35
N TYR A 744 46.44 -20.15 7.49
CA TYR A 744 45.11 -20.76 7.56
C TYR A 744 44.01 -19.79 7.09
N ARG A 745 44.09 -18.52 7.52
CA ARG A 745 43.15 -17.46 7.14
C ARG A 745 43.11 -17.28 5.62
N ASN A 746 44.27 -17.14 4.98
CA ASN A 746 44.34 -16.92 3.53
C ASN A 746 43.90 -18.16 2.74
N GLU A 747 44.06 -19.36 3.29
CA GLU A 747 43.55 -20.60 2.67
C GLU A 747 42.03 -20.77 2.82
N ARG A 748 41.47 -20.33 3.95
CA ARG A 748 40.04 -20.49 4.28
C ARG A 748 39.17 -19.36 3.74
N TRP A 749 39.72 -18.15 3.68
CA TRP A 749 39.08 -16.93 3.21
C TRP A 749 40.07 -16.16 2.30
N PRO A 750 40.23 -16.57 1.04
CA PRO A 750 41.20 -15.95 0.12
C PRO A 750 40.80 -14.53 -0.33
N ASP A 751 39.53 -14.15 -0.17
CA ASP A 751 38.97 -12.86 -0.60
C ASP A 751 38.98 -11.77 0.51
N LEU A 752 39.53 -12.08 1.69
CA LEU A 752 39.77 -11.17 2.83
C LEU A 752 41.25 -10.79 2.93
#